data_AF-A0A7X9DSX6-F1
#
_entry.id   AF-A0A7X9DSX6-F1
#
_cell.length_a   1.000
_cell.length_b   1.000
_cell.length_c   1.000
_cell.angle_alpha   90.00
_cell.angle_beta   90.00
_cell.angle_gamma   90.00
#
_symmetry.space_group_name_H-M   'P 1'
#
loop_
_entity.id
_entity.type
_entity.pdbx_description
1 polymer ?
#
loop_
_entity_poly.entity_id
_entity_poly.type
_entity_poly.pdbx_seq_one_letter_code
_entity_poly.pdbx_strand_id
1 'polypeptide(L)'
;MKACLCLVLTLSILGLGATASAQVCQNPTPLACSDTLTGDSSAGSAMNRINSSSCFSYALAGKESYYLLSLTQASPVHLVLTPTTAWDPALLVFPQSNWDCATTACVAAADDGMDGDAEVVDAVLPAGNYYVVVDGYGSTGQGPHTIQLLCQECGLETCGDTIDQDCDGSDVSCPALAADETISCPPSPLSIDTATDGHANIDDYAGLGAANGFDWSANEYLLRFAPTVPTAYTVATDRLDLFLLTAFAAGVPNPDGLLTFAGETFMPYGYPQSITFLVQANEEMFISIDGESGATATVNATVTCYENETCPAPAGALTCSSSGVAGDTTGLPNSMNVYSIVLAEYPGPDAVYSFTSPTAQQVTINTAMGGTFTRPRLFVIEEVGGACKPANTITRWTPVSPLPNPVPVTFNAEAGKTYYFVVDGRGASDFGTFTIGVACTAACAAGEVTCPTGCAALPSDPFNCGGCGNDCAALLPNVATASCVANACGIATCDPGFGNCDTDIANGCETNTQTSFDHCGSCSHPCQSGQVCQNGVCVSGCSGGLTDCGGSCVDTDTDLAHCGGCNQPCDRDNASETCVAGVCTLGTCEAGWGNCDQNEANGCEQALNTLQHCGLCNQACTPTHGTGNCDSGACVVVSCEAGFEDCNHQAADGCEAQLASDPNNCGQCGNACTFDHATAKCESSVCAIDFCDQFFGDCDSDPANGCETSLASKDHCGSCDVQCTRIENCIKQGLNYRCSSTCTDADQDTFADAACGGDDCDDADANAKPGAAETCNGKDDNCNGAIDEGFDQDADGFTTCATPADCNDADPTVYPGAPEVCGDGVDQDCAGGDLACSCPDADKDGEADKACGGADCDDANPRINSKAMEICDGIDNNCDGEIDVATVNGKSIDVCDKEVEGCGGCASTSGNGPFAGLLLLALGLLLRRRG
;
A
#
# COMPACT_ATOMS: atom_id res chain seq x y z
N MET A 1 6.26 91.11 3.73
CA MET A 1 7.49 91.79 3.24
C MET A 1 7.90 91.05 1.95
N LYS A 2 8.18 91.73 0.83
CA LYS A 2 9.47 92.32 0.42
C LYS A 2 10.61 91.30 0.26
N ALA A 3 11.31 91.40 -0.88
CA ALA A 3 12.54 90.70 -1.31
C ALA A 3 12.40 89.21 -1.68
N CYS A 4 13.08 88.67 -2.71
CA CYS A 4 14.00 89.32 -3.66
C CYS A 4 13.80 88.80 -5.10
N LEU A 5 14.13 89.65 -6.07
CA LEU A 5 13.93 89.46 -7.52
C LEU A 5 15.31 89.52 -8.19
N CYS A 6 15.60 88.66 -9.17
CA CYS A 6 16.31 89.11 -10.36
C CYS A 6 16.00 88.25 -11.59
N LEU A 7 15.81 88.93 -12.71
CA LEU A 7 15.55 88.42 -14.06
C LEU A 7 16.83 88.59 -14.89
N VAL A 8 17.06 87.77 -15.93
CA VAL A 8 17.43 88.20 -17.30
C VAL A 8 17.72 86.97 -18.21
N LEU A 9 17.08 86.97 -19.38
CA LEU A 9 17.34 86.31 -20.70
C LEU A 9 18.36 85.15 -20.78
N THR A 10 18.11 84.07 -21.56
CA THR A 10 18.09 84.11 -23.05
C THR A 10 17.37 82.93 -23.73
N LEU A 11 16.70 83.23 -24.87
CA LEU A 11 16.60 82.45 -26.13
C LEU A 11 16.49 80.90 -26.12
N SER A 12 15.43 80.34 -26.71
CA SER A 12 15.52 79.53 -27.97
C SER A 12 14.20 78.87 -28.43
N ILE A 13 13.92 79.03 -29.74
CA ILE A 13 13.22 78.12 -30.68
C ILE A 13 11.71 77.83 -30.47
N LEU A 14 10.96 77.97 -31.58
CA LEU A 14 9.53 77.69 -31.69
C LEU A 14 9.22 76.19 -31.65
N GLY A 15 8.39 75.78 -30.69
CA GLY A 15 7.55 74.58 -30.74
C GLY A 15 6.16 74.95 -30.21
N LEU A 16 5.09 74.51 -30.87
CA LEU A 16 3.73 74.85 -30.45
C LEU A 16 3.34 74.10 -29.16
N GLY A 17 3.57 74.72 -28.02
CA GLY A 17 3.01 74.28 -26.73
C GLY A 17 1.69 74.98 -26.43
N ALA A 18 0.57 74.38 -26.86
CA ALA A 18 -0.74 74.85 -26.44
C ALA A 18 -0.96 74.51 -24.95
N THR A 19 -1.34 75.51 -24.15
CA THR A 19 -1.77 75.27 -22.76
C THR A 19 -3.13 74.57 -22.76
N ALA A 20 -3.16 73.30 -22.37
CA ALA A 20 -4.42 72.62 -22.05
C ALA A 20 -4.96 73.17 -20.72
N SER A 21 -6.26 73.50 -20.70
CA SER A 21 -6.99 73.82 -19.48
C SER A 21 -7.13 72.57 -18.62
N ALA A 22 -7.08 72.68 -17.29
CA ALA A 22 -7.54 71.61 -16.41
C ALA A 22 -9.00 71.27 -16.77
N GLN A 23 -9.31 69.98 -16.94
CA GLN A 23 -10.56 69.47 -17.53
C GLN A 23 -11.42 68.78 -16.48
N VAL A 24 -12.38 69.52 -15.93
CA VAL A 24 -13.35 68.99 -14.95
C VAL A 24 -14.43 68.19 -15.67
N CYS A 25 -14.59 66.90 -15.33
CA CYS A 25 -15.76 66.11 -15.72
C CYS A 25 -17.05 66.74 -15.16
N GLN A 26 -17.95 67.18 -16.02
CA GLN A 26 -19.12 68.00 -15.65
C GLN A 26 -20.38 67.15 -15.46
N ASN A 27 -20.87 67.13 -14.22
CA ASN A 27 -22.24 66.75 -13.85
C ASN A 27 -22.64 65.28 -14.16
N PRO A 28 -21.93 64.28 -13.58
CA PRO A 28 -22.26 62.86 -13.73
C PRO A 28 -23.63 62.53 -13.11
N THR A 29 -24.31 61.53 -13.67
CA THR A 29 -25.57 61.01 -13.11
C THR A 29 -25.24 60.09 -11.92
N PRO A 30 -25.80 60.29 -10.72
CA PRO A 30 -25.62 59.35 -9.61
C PRO A 30 -26.15 57.96 -9.99
N LEU A 31 -25.40 56.92 -9.63
CA LEU A 31 -25.75 55.51 -9.85
C LEU A 31 -25.60 54.77 -8.51
N ALA A 32 -26.70 54.26 -7.97
CA ALA A 32 -26.75 53.55 -6.69
C ALA A 32 -26.88 52.03 -6.88
N CYS A 33 -26.63 51.27 -5.82
CA CYS A 33 -26.83 49.83 -5.86
C CYS A 33 -28.29 49.46 -6.19
N SER A 34 -28.44 48.47 -7.08
CA SER A 34 -29.70 48.00 -7.65
C SER A 34 -30.43 48.98 -8.57
N ASP A 35 -29.77 50.06 -9.04
CA ASP A 35 -30.30 50.92 -10.09
C ASP A 35 -30.16 50.29 -11.49
N THR A 36 -31.22 50.40 -12.31
CA THR A 36 -31.12 50.32 -13.77
C THR A 36 -31.45 51.69 -14.36
N LEU A 37 -30.45 52.36 -14.94
CA LEU A 37 -30.58 53.67 -15.58
C LEU A 37 -30.54 53.55 -17.10
N THR A 38 -31.23 54.46 -17.80
CA THR A 38 -31.12 54.59 -19.26
C THR A 38 -30.35 55.87 -19.60
N GLY A 39 -29.33 55.75 -20.44
CA GLY A 39 -28.48 56.84 -20.92
C GLY A 39 -28.39 56.90 -22.44
N ASP A 40 -27.71 57.93 -22.95
CA ASP A 40 -27.43 58.09 -24.37
C ASP A 40 -26.11 58.86 -24.55
N SER A 41 -25.07 58.15 -24.99
CA SER A 41 -23.74 58.73 -25.21
C SER A 41 -23.74 59.71 -26.39
N SER A 42 -24.69 59.60 -27.34
CA SER A 42 -24.84 60.55 -28.43
C SER A 42 -25.31 61.94 -27.95
N ALA A 43 -26.00 62.01 -26.81
CA ALA A 43 -26.42 63.25 -26.16
C ALA A 43 -25.29 63.90 -25.31
N GLY A 44 -24.16 63.19 -25.13
CA GLY A 44 -23.01 63.62 -24.34
C GLY A 44 -22.35 64.93 -24.81
N SER A 45 -21.51 65.48 -23.93
CA SER A 45 -20.80 66.73 -24.21
C SER A 45 -19.85 66.56 -25.40
N ALA A 46 -19.72 67.59 -26.26
CA ALA A 46 -19.13 67.46 -27.60
C ALA A 46 -17.59 67.34 -27.66
N MET A 47 -16.94 66.79 -26.64
CA MET A 47 -15.51 66.48 -26.65
C MET A 47 -15.26 65.18 -25.89
N ASN A 48 -14.64 64.21 -26.56
CA ASN A 48 -13.89 63.12 -25.93
C ASN A 48 -12.80 63.73 -25.03
N ARG A 49 -12.70 63.26 -23.79
CA ARG A 49 -11.80 63.76 -22.74
C ARG A 49 -11.16 62.66 -21.89
N ILE A 50 -11.60 61.41 -21.97
CA ILE A 50 -11.01 60.31 -21.21
C ILE A 50 -9.86 59.66 -21.99
N ASN A 51 -8.78 59.33 -21.29
CA ASN A 51 -7.70 58.55 -21.86
C ASN A 51 -7.91 57.05 -21.56
N SER A 52 -8.58 56.34 -22.47
CA SER A 52 -8.79 54.88 -22.37
C SER A 52 -7.51 54.05 -22.38
N SER A 53 -6.34 54.65 -22.69
CA SER A 53 -5.05 53.94 -22.82
C SER A 53 -4.52 53.28 -21.53
N SER A 54 -5.22 53.45 -20.40
CA SER A 54 -4.91 52.78 -19.14
C SER A 54 -5.82 51.58 -18.84
N CYS A 55 -6.88 51.40 -19.63
CA CYS A 55 -7.80 50.26 -19.61
C CYS A 55 -7.53 49.34 -20.81
N PHE A 56 -7.43 49.95 -22.00
CA PHE A 56 -7.27 49.26 -23.29
C PHE A 56 -6.03 49.75 -24.04
N SER A 57 -5.51 48.94 -24.95
CA SER A 57 -4.30 49.29 -25.74
C SER A 57 -4.57 50.26 -26.90
N TYR A 58 -5.81 50.70 -27.07
CA TYR A 58 -6.26 51.64 -28.11
C TYR A 58 -7.06 52.80 -27.52
N ALA A 59 -7.14 53.89 -28.28
CA ALA A 59 -7.84 55.11 -27.89
C ALA A 59 -9.30 55.07 -28.37
N LEU A 60 -10.23 55.08 -27.42
CA LEU A 60 -11.64 55.32 -27.70
C LEU A 60 -11.84 56.79 -28.11
N ALA A 61 -12.84 57.02 -28.97
CA ALA A 61 -12.95 58.27 -29.74
C ALA A 61 -14.39 58.79 -29.89
N GLY A 62 -15.32 58.21 -29.14
CA GLY A 62 -16.73 58.57 -29.10
C GLY A 62 -17.00 59.82 -28.28
N LYS A 63 -18.23 59.92 -27.79
CA LYS A 63 -18.62 60.86 -26.74
C LYS A 63 -18.99 60.04 -25.53
N GLU A 64 -18.63 60.51 -24.33
CA GLU A 64 -18.85 59.71 -23.14
C GLU A 64 -20.13 60.12 -22.37
N SER A 65 -20.75 59.13 -21.72
CA SER A 65 -21.68 59.32 -20.61
C SER A 65 -20.98 59.01 -19.29
N TYR A 66 -21.26 59.80 -18.26
CA TYR A 66 -20.58 59.75 -16.97
C TYR A 66 -21.59 59.47 -15.86
N TYR A 67 -21.34 58.41 -15.09
CA TYR A 67 -22.08 58.04 -13.91
C TYR A 67 -21.16 58.12 -12.68
N LEU A 68 -21.72 58.43 -11.51
CA LEU A 68 -21.00 58.47 -10.24
C LEU A 68 -21.55 57.40 -9.31
N LEU A 69 -20.75 56.36 -9.12
CA LEU A 69 -20.91 55.35 -8.07
C LEU A 69 -20.22 55.85 -6.80
N SER A 70 -20.81 55.57 -5.64
CA SER A 70 -20.24 55.92 -4.33
C SER A 70 -20.51 54.77 -3.36
N LEU A 71 -19.46 54.03 -3.03
CA LEU A 71 -19.50 52.89 -2.12
C LEU A 71 -19.00 53.34 -0.74
N THR A 72 -19.80 53.08 0.30
CA THR A 72 -19.46 53.49 1.68
C THR A 72 -18.44 52.55 2.33
N GLN A 73 -18.28 51.35 1.77
CA GLN A 73 -17.39 50.28 2.19
C GLN A 73 -16.88 49.49 0.97
N ALA A 74 -16.05 48.46 1.17
CA ALA A 74 -15.77 47.51 0.09
C ALA A 74 -17.03 46.69 -0.22
N SER A 75 -17.33 46.53 -1.51
CA SER A 75 -18.50 45.80 -2.00
C SER A 75 -18.20 45.11 -3.33
N PRO A 76 -18.72 43.89 -3.57
CA PRO A 76 -18.83 43.36 -4.93
C PRO A 76 -19.77 44.25 -5.75
N VAL A 77 -19.39 44.52 -7.00
CA VAL A 77 -20.23 45.23 -7.98
C VAL A 77 -20.30 44.42 -9.26
N HIS A 78 -21.52 44.24 -9.75
CA HIS A 78 -21.84 43.67 -11.05
C HIS A 78 -22.51 44.77 -11.88
N LEU A 79 -21.79 45.26 -12.89
CA LEU A 79 -22.20 46.34 -13.78
C LEU A 79 -22.48 45.78 -15.18
N VAL A 80 -23.74 45.82 -15.61
CA VAL A 80 -24.15 45.44 -16.97
C VAL A 80 -24.52 46.67 -17.75
N LEU A 81 -23.87 46.89 -18.89
CA LEU A 81 -24.18 47.92 -19.87
C LEU A 81 -24.68 47.27 -21.16
N THR A 82 -25.93 47.56 -21.54
CA THR A 82 -26.54 47.02 -22.76
C THR A 82 -26.84 48.15 -23.75
N PRO A 83 -26.29 48.13 -24.97
CA PRO A 83 -26.68 49.05 -26.03
C PRO A 83 -28.11 48.73 -26.48
N THR A 84 -28.99 49.75 -26.49
CA THR A 84 -30.41 49.56 -26.86
C THR A 84 -30.66 49.66 -28.38
N THR A 85 -29.60 49.88 -29.15
CA THR A 85 -29.57 49.92 -30.61
C THR A 85 -28.20 49.38 -31.06
N ALA A 86 -28.06 48.96 -32.32
CA ALA A 86 -26.78 48.44 -32.82
C ALA A 86 -25.70 49.53 -32.91
N TRP A 87 -24.96 49.70 -31.81
CA TRP A 87 -23.71 50.42 -31.69
C TRP A 87 -22.90 49.73 -30.58
N ASP A 88 -21.59 49.92 -30.65
CA ASP A 88 -20.57 49.21 -29.89
C ASP A 88 -20.03 50.12 -28.76
N PRO A 89 -20.38 49.85 -27.49
CA PRO A 89 -19.97 50.64 -26.34
C PRO A 89 -18.84 49.98 -25.55
N ALA A 90 -17.98 50.78 -24.91
CA ALA A 90 -17.06 50.29 -23.89
C ALA A 90 -17.45 50.82 -22.50
N LEU A 91 -17.40 49.95 -21.49
CA LEU A 91 -17.68 50.25 -20.10
C LEU A 91 -16.37 50.38 -19.31
N LEU A 92 -16.12 51.53 -18.67
CA LEU A 92 -14.87 51.79 -17.96
C LEU A 92 -15.14 52.27 -16.52
N VAL A 93 -14.37 51.79 -15.54
CA VAL A 93 -14.49 52.17 -14.13
C VAL A 93 -13.17 52.74 -13.61
N PHE A 94 -13.24 53.96 -13.09
CA PHE A 94 -12.10 54.70 -12.54
C PHE A 94 -12.36 55.15 -11.10
N PRO A 95 -11.40 55.04 -10.17
CA PRO A 95 -11.54 55.61 -8.83
C PRO A 95 -11.50 57.14 -8.88
N GLN A 96 -12.29 57.82 -8.05
CA GLN A 96 -12.37 59.27 -7.98
C GLN A 96 -11.16 59.88 -7.23
N SER A 97 -9.96 59.79 -7.81
CA SER A 97 -8.79 60.51 -7.32
C SER A 97 -8.57 61.83 -8.05
N ASN A 98 -8.93 62.94 -7.41
CA ASN A 98 -8.56 64.32 -7.77
C ASN A 98 -8.83 64.76 -9.24
N TRP A 99 -10.10 64.68 -9.67
CA TRP A 99 -10.77 65.50 -10.70
C TRP A 99 -10.20 65.59 -12.13
N ASP A 100 -9.02 65.02 -12.43
CA ASP A 100 -8.40 65.07 -13.76
C ASP A 100 -8.59 63.73 -14.49
N CYS A 101 -9.61 63.67 -15.35
CA CYS A 101 -10.10 62.45 -16.01
C CYS A 101 -9.15 61.89 -17.11
N ALA A 102 -7.84 62.12 -16.96
CA ALA A 102 -6.80 61.85 -17.95
C ALA A 102 -5.53 61.16 -17.39
N THR A 103 -5.42 60.92 -16.08
CA THR A 103 -4.17 60.39 -15.46
C THR A 103 -4.33 59.27 -14.42
N THR A 104 -5.56 58.85 -14.10
CA THR A 104 -5.80 57.75 -13.15
C THR A 104 -5.94 56.43 -13.92
N ALA A 105 -5.33 55.35 -13.42
CA ALA A 105 -5.45 54.02 -14.02
C ALA A 105 -6.88 53.46 -13.85
N CYS A 106 -7.33 52.67 -14.83
CA CYS A 106 -8.53 51.85 -14.71
C CYS A 106 -8.45 50.93 -13.49
N VAL A 107 -9.59 50.65 -12.85
CA VAL A 107 -9.72 49.55 -11.88
C VAL A 107 -10.49 48.36 -12.45
N ALA A 108 -11.41 48.61 -13.39
CA ALA A 108 -12.08 47.58 -14.18
C ALA A 108 -12.60 48.19 -15.48
N ALA A 109 -12.70 47.40 -16.56
CA ALA A 109 -13.34 47.78 -17.81
C ALA A 109 -13.77 46.55 -18.62
N ALA A 110 -14.76 46.72 -19.49
CA ALA A 110 -15.23 45.74 -20.47
C ALA A 110 -15.43 46.42 -21.84
N ASP A 111 -15.10 45.68 -22.89
CA ASP A 111 -15.27 45.99 -24.32
C ASP A 111 -15.32 44.63 -25.04
N ASP A 112 -16.48 44.29 -25.63
CA ASP A 112 -16.80 42.96 -26.18
C ASP A 112 -16.03 42.61 -27.45
N GLY A 113 -15.33 43.59 -28.04
CA GLY A 113 -14.56 43.40 -29.26
C GLY A 113 -15.31 43.75 -30.55
N MET A 114 -16.34 44.59 -30.45
CA MET A 114 -17.09 45.20 -31.55
C MET A 114 -18.14 44.30 -32.22
N ASP A 115 -18.79 43.40 -31.47
CA ASP A 115 -20.01 42.71 -31.94
C ASP A 115 -21.31 43.35 -31.45
N GLY A 116 -21.27 44.11 -30.34
CA GLY A 116 -22.31 45.04 -29.92
C GLY A 116 -23.39 44.42 -29.04
N ASP A 117 -23.00 43.44 -28.23
CA ASP A 117 -23.83 42.80 -27.21
C ASP A 117 -23.70 43.57 -25.87
N ALA A 118 -23.76 42.89 -24.72
CA ALA A 118 -23.81 43.55 -23.40
C ALA A 118 -22.46 43.49 -22.67
N GLU A 119 -21.91 44.65 -22.34
CA GLU A 119 -20.70 44.80 -21.56
C GLU A 119 -20.94 44.49 -20.08
N VAL A 120 -20.13 43.62 -19.50
CA VAL A 120 -20.25 43.22 -18.09
C VAL A 120 -18.94 43.45 -17.35
N VAL A 121 -19.01 44.18 -16.24
CA VAL A 121 -17.89 44.39 -15.31
C VAL A 121 -18.27 43.83 -13.94
N ASP A 122 -17.61 42.73 -13.58
CA ASP A 122 -17.61 42.14 -12.25
C ASP A 122 -16.32 42.48 -11.51
N ALA A 123 -16.43 43.16 -10.37
CA ALA A 123 -15.27 43.56 -9.56
C ALA A 123 -15.63 43.77 -8.09
N VAL A 124 -14.72 43.42 -7.17
CA VAL A 124 -14.80 43.86 -5.78
C VAL A 124 -14.13 45.23 -5.66
N LEU A 125 -14.92 46.28 -5.50
CA LEU A 125 -14.43 47.65 -5.39
C LEU A 125 -14.32 48.08 -3.91
N PRO A 126 -13.16 48.60 -3.46
CA PRO A 126 -13.01 49.17 -2.12
C PRO A 126 -13.96 50.34 -1.81
N ALA A 127 -14.02 50.70 -0.53
CA ALA A 127 -14.72 51.91 -0.06
C ALA A 127 -14.22 53.17 -0.78
N GLY A 128 -15.10 53.86 -1.50
CA GLY A 128 -14.73 55.02 -2.30
C GLY A 128 -15.76 55.40 -3.35
N ASN A 129 -15.49 56.53 -4.00
CA ASN A 129 -16.28 57.00 -5.13
C ASN A 129 -15.60 56.58 -6.44
N TYR A 130 -16.41 56.19 -7.42
CA TYR A 130 -15.95 55.71 -8.72
C TYR A 130 -16.72 56.40 -9.85
N TYR A 131 -16.01 56.78 -10.90
CA TYR A 131 -16.63 57.18 -12.16
C TYR A 131 -16.82 55.93 -13.01
N VAL A 132 -18.07 55.65 -13.34
CA VAL A 132 -18.45 54.64 -14.34
C VAL A 132 -18.74 55.38 -15.62
N VAL A 133 -18.06 55.00 -16.69
CA VAL A 133 -17.98 55.75 -17.95
C VAL A 133 -18.40 54.83 -19.08
N VAL A 134 -19.30 55.33 -19.91
CA VAL A 134 -19.69 54.67 -21.17
C VAL A 134 -19.15 55.51 -22.32
N ASP A 135 -18.21 54.96 -23.08
CA ASP A 135 -17.67 55.55 -24.31
C ASP A 135 -17.92 54.57 -25.47
N GLY A 136 -17.44 54.87 -26.68
CA GLY A 136 -17.55 53.96 -27.83
C GLY A 136 -16.54 54.26 -28.93
N TYR A 137 -16.47 53.36 -29.92
CA TYR A 137 -15.40 53.43 -30.92
C TYR A 137 -15.67 54.44 -32.04
N GLY A 138 -14.79 55.44 -32.18
CA GLY A 138 -14.83 56.42 -33.27
C GLY A 138 -15.99 57.40 -33.23
N SER A 139 -16.15 58.23 -34.27
CA SER A 139 -17.22 59.25 -34.32
C SER A 139 -18.63 58.70 -34.56
N THR A 140 -18.78 57.37 -34.61
CA THR A 140 -20.04 56.64 -34.86
C THR A 140 -20.42 55.66 -33.74
N GLY A 141 -19.49 55.25 -32.87
CA GLY A 141 -19.78 54.50 -31.64
C GLY A 141 -20.35 55.41 -30.55
N GLN A 142 -21.62 55.80 -30.70
CA GLN A 142 -22.37 56.53 -29.67
C GLN A 142 -23.86 56.27 -29.84
N GLY A 143 -24.60 56.10 -28.75
CA GLY A 143 -26.03 55.83 -28.79
C GLY A 143 -26.69 55.56 -27.43
N PRO A 144 -27.99 55.23 -27.45
CA PRO A 144 -28.75 54.92 -26.24
C PRO A 144 -28.39 53.54 -25.67
N HIS A 145 -28.26 53.48 -24.35
CA HIS A 145 -27.88 52.29 -23.58
C HIS A 145 -28.64 52.23 -22.26
N THR A 146 -28.72 51.04 -21.67
CA THR A 146 -29.09 50.85 -20.26
C THR A 146 -27.87 50.42 -19.47
N ILE A 147 -27.65 51.01 -18.31
CA ILE A 147 -26.65 50.56 -17.34
C ILE A 147 -27.36 50.09 -16.08
N GLN A 148 -27.07 48.86 -15.65
CA GLN A 148 -27.58 48.26 -14.44
C GLN A 148 -26.41 48.01 -13.49
N LEU A 149 -26.54 48.48 -12.25
CA LEU A 149 -25.60 48.22 -11.18
C LEU A 149 -26.29 47.34 -10.13
N LEU A 150 -25.75 46.16 -9.88
CA LEU A 150 -26.05 45.37 -8.69
C LEU A 150 -24.84 45.47 -7.74
N CYS A 151 -25.09 45.88 -6.50
CA CYS A 151 -24.09 45.86 -5.43
C CYS A 151 -24.74 45.75 -4.05
N GLN A 152 -23.91 45.39 -3.07
CA GLN A 152 -24.32 44.77 -1.80
C GLN A 152 -23.63 45.55 -0.65
N GLU A 153 -24.37 46.05 0.36
CA GLU A 153 -23.81 46.87 1.47
C GLU A 153 -23.80 46.14 2.84
N CYS A 154 -22.58 45.94 3.36
CA CYS A 154 -22.15 45.26 4.61
C CYS A 154 -22.92 45.48 5.92
N GLY A 155 -24.01 44.74 6.17
CA GLY A 155 -24.52 44.53 7.52
C GLY A 155 -23.71 43.47 8.29
N LEU A 156 -22.90 43.87 9.28
CA LEU A 156 -22.10 42.93 10.09
C LEU A 156 -22.98 41.98 10.94
N GLU A 157 -23.08 40.71 10.54
CA GLU A 157 -23.44 39.58 11.42
C GLU A 157 -22.24 38.62 11.61
N THR A 158 -22.27 37.79 12.67
CA THR A 158 -21.14 36.93 13.04
C THR A 158 -21.54 35.46 13.15
N CYS A 159 -21.12 34.66 12.17
CA CYS A 159 -20.92 33.22 12.31
C CYS A 159 -19.43 32.90 12.53
N GLY A 160 -19.09 31.65 12.87
CA GLY A 160 -17.79 31.27 13.43
C GLY A 160 -16.57 31.60 12.55
N ASP A 161 -15.63 32.35 13.11
CA ASP A 161 -14.22 32.56 12.70
C ASP A 161 -13.86 33.01 11.27
N THR A 162 -14.83 33.38 10.44
CA THR A 162 -14.62 34.27 9.27
C THR A 162 -15.65 35.39 9.21
N ILE A 163 -15.21 36.59 8.82
CA ILE A 163 -16.10 37.75 8.61
C ILE A 163 -16.88 37.52 7.32
N ASP A 164 -18.19 37.35 7.45
CA ASP A 164 -19.11 37.37 6.31
C ASP A 164 -19.11 38.75 5.63
N GLN A 165 -19.03 38.74 4.31
CA GLN A 165 -19.02 39.93 3.45
C GLN A 165 -20.05 39.86 2.31
N ASP A 166 -20.97 38.89 2.36
CA ASP A 166 -22.19 38.96 1.57
C ASP A 166 -23.34 39.56 2.41
N CYS A 167 -24.19 40.34 1.75
CA CYS A 167 -25.07 41.28 2.43
C CYS A 167 -26.27 41.72 1.59
N ASP A 168 -26.87 40.75 0.92
CA ASP A 168 -28.23 40.87 0.43
C ASP A 168 -29.15 40.22 1.47
N GLY A 169 -30.31 40.83 1.71
CA GLY A 169 -31.26 40.34 2.72
C GLY A 169 -31.99 39.05 2.30
N SER A 170 -31.36 38.18 1.51
CA SER A 170 -31.88 36.87 1.19
C SER A 170 -31.48 35.88 2.30
N ASP A 171 -32.22 36.00 3.40
CA ASP A 171 -32.39 34.93 4.40
C ASP A 171 -33.21 33.78 3.78
N VAL A 172 -32.75 33.29 2.62
CA VAL A 172 -32.94 31.91 2.19
C VAL A 172 -32.08 31.13 3.15
N SER A 173 -32.75 30.38 4.02
CA SER A 173 -32.16 29.37 4.91
C SER A 173 -30.82 28.88 4.37
N CYS A 174 -29.74 29.04 5.14
CA CYS A 174 -28.40 28.51 4.83
C CYS A 174 -28.60 27.22 4.05
N PRO A 175 -28.17 27.12 2.77
CA PRO A 175 -28.48 25.96 1.96
C PRO A 175 -27.90 24.77 2.71
N ALA A 176 -28.80 24.01 3.35
CA ALA A 176 -28.45 22.74 3.91
C ALA A 176 -27.99 21.96 2.70
N LEU A 177 -26.68 21.69 2.65
CA LEU A 177 -26.08 20.80 1.69
C LEU A 177 -26.89 19.50 1.78
N ALA A 178 -27.78 19.35 0.80
CA ALA A 178 -28.72 18.27 0.65
C ALA A 178 -28.25 17.54 -0.60
N ALA A 179 -27.33 16.58 -0.52
CA ALA A 179 -26.83 15.91 0.69
C ALA A 179 -25.33 16.11 0.97
N ASP A 180 -25.00 16.73 2.12
CA ASP A 180 -23.72 16.55 2.82
C ASP A 180 -23.70 15.13 3.41
N GLU A 181 -23.62 14.11 2.56
CA GLU A 181 -23.59 12.72 3.01
C GLU A 181 -22.22 12.43 3.65
N THR A 182 -22.15 12.63 4.96
CA THR A 182 -20.92 12.54 5.74
C THR A 182 -20.53 11.08 5.89
N ILE A 183 -19.59 10.63 5.04
CA ILE A 183 -19.18 9.23 4.97
C ILE A 183 -18.33 8.87 6.20
N SER A 184 -19.00 8.31 7.20
CA SER A 184 -18.41 7.70 8.38
C SER A 184 -18.14 6.21 8.14
N CYS A 185 -17.08 5.69 8.77
CA CYS A 185 -16.60 4.33 8.54
C CYS A 185 -17.19 3.33 9.55
N PRO A 186 -17.48 2.07 9.13
CA PRO A 186 -17.48 1.58 7.74
C PRO A 186 -18.69 2.12 6.94
N PRO A 187 -18.56 2.31 5.61
CA PRO A 187 -19.54 3.02 4.81
C PRO A 187 -20.70 2.13 4.35
N SER A 188 -21.84 2.77 4.05
CA SER A 188 -22.96 2.13 3.34
C SER A 188 -22.80 2.29 1.82
N PRO A 189 -23.35 1.39 0.98
CA PRO A 189 -23.32 1.59 -0.47
C PRO A 189 -24.14 2.81 -0.88
N LEU A 190 -23.54 3.72 -1.66
CA LEU A 190 -24.22 4.89 -2.24
C LEU A 190 -24.74 4.56 -3.65
N SER A 191 -25.88 5.17 -4.01
CA SER A 191 -26.44 5.13 -5.35
C SER A 191 -26.99 6.52 -5.67
N ILE A 192 -26.51 7.13 -6.75
CA ILE A 192 -26.73 8.55 -7.10
C ILE A 192 -27.50 8.61 -8.42
N ASP A 193 -28.65 9.27 -8.48
CA ASP A 193 -29.45 9.35 -9.72
C ASP A 193 -29.34 10.73 -10.38
N THR A 194 -28.27 10.89 -11.18
CA THR A 194 -27.95 12.14 -11.91
C THR A 194 -29.10 12.64 -12.81
N ALA A 195 -30.09 11.79 -13.10
CA ALA A 195 -31.26 12.10 -13.92
C ALA A 195 -32.46 12.71 -13.15
N THR A 196 -32.60 12.50 -11.83
CA THR A 196 -33.72 13.04 -11.03
C THR A 196 -33.33 14.09 -10.01
N ASP A 197 -32.07 14.11 -9.59
CA ASP A 197 -31.71 14.78 -8.34
C ASP A 197 -31.46 16.29 -8.52
N GLY A 198 -31.06 16.72 -9.72
CA GLY A 198 -31.14 18.13 -10.15
C GLY A 198 -30.38 19.13 -9.26
N HIS A 199 -29.22 18.72 -8.76
CA HIS A 199 -28.34 19.55 -7.92
C HIS A 199 -27.41 20.44 -8.77
N ALA A 200 -26.86 21.47 -8.14
CA ALA A 200 -26.33 22.65 -8.83
C ALA A 200 -25.03 22.40 -9.60
N ASN A 201 -24.87 23.13 -10.71
CA ASN A 201 -23.54 23.43 -11.26
C ASN A 201 -22.64 23.95 -10.14
N ILE A 202 -21.49 23.32 -9.94
CA ILE A 202 -20.30 24.09 -9.60
C ILE A 202 -19.96 24.82 -10.89
N ASP A 203 -20.08 26.14 -10.90
CA ASP A 203 -19.83 26.90 -12.14
C ASP A 203 -18.40 26.68 -12.62
N ASP A 204 -18.28 26.42 -13.93
CA ASP A 204 -17.05 26.19 -14.68
C ASP A 204 -15.87 27.02 -14.16
N TYR A 205 -14.71 26.38 -14.02
CA TYR A 205 -13.45 27.02 -13.62
C TYR A 205 -12.90 27.91 -14.75
N ALA A 206 -13.56 29.04 -15.02
CA ALA A 206 -13.33 29.98 -16.11
C ALA A 206 -12.05 30.82 -15.93
N GLY A 207 -10.90 30.14 -15.79
CA GLY A 207 -9.57 30.73 -15.64
C GLY A 207 -8.51 30.16 -16.59
N LEU A 208 -8.72 28.96 -17.15
CA LEU A 208 -7.83 28.37 -18.15
C LEU A 208 -8.51 28.37 -19.52
N GLY A 209 -8.32 29.48 -20.23
CA GLY A 209 -9.06 29.80 -21.45
C GLY A 209 -8.97 28.76 -22.56
N ALA A 210 -10.02 28.75 -23.37
CA ALA A 210 -10.28 27.97 -24.57
C ALA A 210 -9.11 27.87 -25.58
N ALA A 211 -8.11 27.05 -25.26
CA ALA A 211 -7.09 26.60 -26.22
C ALA A 211 -7.58 25.41 -27.06
N ASN A 212 -8.50 24.59 -26.53
CA ASN A 212 -8.88 23.28 -27.10
C ASN A 212 -10.38 23.11 -27.43
N GLY A 213 -11.26 24.04 -27.05
CA GLY A 213 -12.66 24.07 -27.52
C GLY A 213 -13.57 22.96 -26.98
N PHE A 214 -13.57 22.73 -25.66
CA PHE A 214 -14.54 21.90 -24.96
C PHE A 214 -15.40 22.77 -24.03
N ASP A 215 -16.70 22.46 -23.98
CA ASP A 215 -17.78 23.14 -23.25
C ASP A 215 -18.34 22.08 -22.27
N TRP A 216 -18.26 22.34 -20.96
CA TRP A 216 -18.47 21.36 -19.88
C TRP A 216 -19.82 21.59 -19.18
N SER A 217 -20.89 21.66 -19.97
CA SER A 217 -22.23 22.06 -19.51
C SER A 217 -23.06 20.90 -18.93
N ALA A 218 -22.70 20.37 -17.75
CA ALA A 218 -23.41 19.27 -17.09
C ALA A 218 -23.43 19.32 -15.54
N ASN A 219 -24.23 18.45 -14.92
CA ASN A 219 -24.48 18.45 -13.47
C ASN A 219 -23.36 17.73 -12.70
N GLU A 220 -22.68 18.44 -11.78
CA GLU A 220 -21.68 17.86 -10.86
C GLU A 220 -22.31 17.38 -9.53
N TYR A 221 -21.65 16.43 -8.86
CA TYR A 221 -22.01 15.97 -7.52
C TYR A 221 -20.80 15.99 -6.56
N LEU A 222 -20.93 16.70 -5.43
CA LEU A 222 -19.83 16.89 -4.48
C LEU A 222 -20.03 16.06 -3.19
N LEU A 223 -19.04 15.25 -2.81
CA LEU A 223 -19.02 14.47 -1.57
C LEU A 223 -18.00 15.02 -0.58
N ARG A 224 -18.36 15.14 0.71
CA ARG A 224 -17.54 15.72 1.78
C ARG A 224 -17.24 14.70 2.90
N PHE A 225 -16.00 14.67 3.38
CA PHE A 225 -15.61 13.85 4.54
C PHE A 225 -14.42 14.48 5.30
N ALA A 226 -14.34 14.15 6.59
CA ALA A 226 -13.33 14.64 7.52
C ALA A 226 -13.04 13.56 8.59
N PRO A 227 -12.10 12.63 8.34
CA PRO A 227 -11.84 11.51 9.26
C PRO A 227 -11.08 11.98 10.50
N THR A 228 -11.35 11.36 11.66
CA THR A 228 -10.68 11.72 12.93
C THR A 228 -9.29 11.08 13.10
N VAL A 229 -8.92 10.17 12.21
CA VAL A 229 -7.61 9.50 12.11
C VAL A 229 -7.18 9.43 10.63
N PRO A 230 -5.90 9.24 10.27
CA PRO A 230 -5.50 9.17 8.87
C PRO A 230 -6.07 7.92 8.19
N THR A 231 -6.94 8.11 7.20
CA THR A 231 -7.77 7.06 6.59
C THR A 231 -7.65 7.12 5.07
N ALA A 232 -7.52 5.95 4.44
CA ALA A 232 -7.56 5.82 2.99
C ALA A 232 -9.01 5.60 2.53
N TYR A 233 -9.41 6.28 1.46
CA TYR A 233 -10.72 6.17 0.83
C TYR A 233 -10.55 5.77 -0.63
N THR A 234 -11.18 4.66 -1.06
CA THR A 234 -11.39 4.32 -2.47
C THR A 234 -12.79 4.78 -2.87
N VAL A 235 -12.89 5.46 -4.00
CA VAL A 235 -14.15 5.90 -4.62
C VAL A 235 -14.19 5.30 -6.01
N ALA A 236 -15.19 4.46 -6.28
CA ALA A 236 -15.38 3.84 -7.59
C ALA A 236 -16.72 4.24 -8.19
N THR A 237 -16.73 4.63 -9.47
CA THR A 237 -17.91 4.92 -10.29
C THR A 237 -17.99 3.91 -11.43
N ASP A 238 -19.20 3.61 -11.92
CA ASP A 238 -19.37 2.69 -13.05
C ASP A 238 -19.21 3.37 -14.42
N ARG A 239 -19.33 4.70 -14.52
CA ARG A 239 -19.42 5.43 -15.80
C ARG A 239 -18.88 6.87 -15.87
N LEU A 240 -18.41 7.48 -14.78
CA LEU A 240 -18.18 8.94 -14.70
C LEU A 240 -16.74 9.33 -14.36
N ASP A 241 -16.37 10.55 -14.76
CA ASP A 241 -15.07 11.16 -14.43
C ASP A 241 -15.07 11.68 -12.98
N LEU A 242 -13.87 11.74 -12.39
CA LEU A 242 -13.71 11.79 -10.92
C LEU A 242 -12.57 12.71 -10.51
N PHE A 243 -12.91 13.79 -9.81
CA PHE A 243 -11.98 14.84 -9.39
C PHE A 243 -11.83 14.88 -7.86
N LEU A 244 -10.61 15.07 -7.38
CA LEU A 244 -10.29 15.18 -5.95
C LEU A 244 -9.84 16.60 -5.61
N LEU A 245 -10.43 17.17 -4.57
CA LEU A 245 -10.18 18.55 -4.13
C LEU A 245 -9.76 18.54 -2.65
N THR A 246 -8.54 18.99 -2.38
CA THR A 246 -8.05 19.30 -1.03
C THR A 246 -8.48 20.72 -0.65
N ALA A 247 -9.13 20.91 0.50
CA ALA A 247 -9.27 22.27 1.05
C ALA A 247 -7.90 22.81 1.50
N PHE A 248 -7.68 24.14 1.49
CA PHE A 248 -7.18 24.86 2.68
C PHE A 248 -7.10 26.39 2.49
N ALA A 249 -7.35 27.08 3.61
CA ALA A 249 -7.20 28.52 3.88
C ALA A 249 -8.18 29.48 3.15
N ALA A 250 -9.05 30.11 3.95
CA ALA A 250 -9.87 31.28 3.60
C ALA A 250 -11.01 31.08 2.57
N GLY A 251 -11.56 29.86 2.45
CA GLY A 251 -12.89 29.64 1.86
C GLY A 251 -13.00 29.75 0.34
N VAL A 252 -11.90 29.92 -0.38
CA VAL A 252 -11.84 29.89 -1.86
C VAL A 252 -10.70 28.96 -2.29
N PRO A 253 -10.90 28.06 -3.28
CA PRO A 253 -9.81 27.24 -3.81
C PRO A 253 -8.68 28.09 -4.40
N ASN A 254 -7.43 27.81 -4.01
CA ASN A 254 -6.25 28.47 -4.56
C ASN A 254 -5.74 27.69 -5.79
N PRO A 255 -5.74 28.26 -7.01
CA PRO A 255 -5.31 27.56 -8.23
C PRO A 255 -3.83 27.18 -8.25
N ASP A 256 -2.97 27.83 -7.45
CA ASP A 256 -1.54 27.50 -7.35
C ASP A 256 -1.25 26.38 -6.32
N GLY A 257 -2.27 25.88 -5.61
CA GLY A 257 -2.18 24.83 -4.59
C GLY A 257 -2.39 23.40 -5.10
N LEU A 258 -2.36 23.17 -6.42
CA LEU A 258 -2.80 21.94 -7.06
C LEU A 258 -1.87 20.73 -6.79
N LEU A 259 -2.12 20.02 -5.69
CA LEU A 259 -1.45 18.76 -5.37
C LEU A 259 -2.03 17.59 -6.17
N THR A 260 -1.49 17.42 -7.39
CA THR A 260 -1.57 16.23 -8.25
C THR A 260 -2.79 16.16 -9.19
N PHE A 261 -2.54 16.44 -10.48
CA PHE A 261 -3.36 15.88 -11.57
C PHE A 261 -3.29 14.35 -11.52
N ALA A 262 -4.39 13.68 -11.15
CA ALA A 262 -4.50 12.22 -11.13
C ALA A 262 -4.79 11.61 -12.53
N GLY A 263 -4.09 12.11 -13.56
CA GLY A 263 -4.03 11.51 -14.91
C GLY A 263 -5.30 11.61 -15.77
N GLU A 264 -5.21 12.37 -16.87
CA GLU A 264 -6.16 12.22 -17.99
C GLU A 264 -6.02 10.83 -18.62
N THR A 265 -6.88 9.88 -18.27
CA THR A 265 -7.08 8.66 -19.06
C THR A 265 -8.07 8.91 -20.19
N PHE A 266 -7.57 9.41 -21.31
CA PHE A 266 -8.25 9.32 -22.62
C PHE A 266 -8.38 7.83 -23.04
N MET A 267 -9.34 7.12 -22.43
CA MET A 267 -9.79 5.79 -22.84
C MET A 267 -11.24 5.86 -23.35
N PRO A 268 -11.65 5.01 -24.30
CA PRO A 268 -12.97 5.13 -24.91
C PRO A 268 -14.08 4.73 -23.93
N TYR A 269 -15.01 5.66 -23.68
CA TYR A 269 -16.36 5.52 -23.13
C TYR A 269 -16.78 4.13 -22.58
N GLY A 270 -17.08 4.08 -21.28
CA GLY A 270 -17.90 3.02 -20.68
C GLY A 270 -17.19 1.99 -19.79
N TYR A 271 -16.04 2.33 -19.21
CA TYR A 271 -15.36 1.51 -18.19
C TYR A 271 -15.52 2.12 -16.78
N PRO A 272 -15.60 1.30 -15.72
CA PRO A 272 -15.65 1.80 -14.34
C PRO A 272 -14.34 2.51 -13.97
N GLN A 273 -14.46 3.66 -13.32
CA GLN A 273 -13.33 4.44 -12.80
C GLN A 273 -13.18 4.20 -11.31
N SER A 274 -11.95 4.28 -10.80
CA SER A 274 -11.71 4.30 -9.36
C SER A 274 -10.49 5.13 -9.01
N ILE A 275 -10.65 6.03 -8.05
CA ILE A 275 -9.54 6.75 -7.39
C ILE A 275 -9.45 6.31 -5.95
N THR A 276 -8.25 6.35 -5.38
CA THR A 276 -8.05 6.14 -3.95
C THR A 276 -7.02 7.14 -3.46
N PHE A 277 -7.26 7.72 -2.30
CA PHE A 277 -6.42 8.78 -1.75
C PHE A 277 -6.39 8.69 -0.22
N LEU A 278 -5.36 9.30 0.36
CA LEU A 278 -5.20 9.41 1.80
C LEU A 278 -5.71 10.76 2.27
N VAL A 279 -6.36 10.75 3.43
CA VAL A 279 -6.88 11.93 4.10
C VAL A 279 -6.28 11.97 5.49
N GLN A 280 -5.67 13.10 5.89
CA GLN A 280 -5.11 13.23 7.22
C GLN A 280 -6.21 13.41 8.28
N ALA A 281 -5.85 13.17 9.54
CA ALA A 281 -6.78 13.37 10.66
C ALA A 281 -7.23 14.84 10.75
N ASN A 282 -8.54 15.06 10.66
CA ASN A 282 -9.21 16.36 10.66
C ASN A 282 -8.90 17.25 9.45
N GLU A 283 -8.50 16.64 8.33
CA GLU A 283 -8.42 17.30 7.03
C GLU A 283 -9.78 17.19 6.31
N GLU A 284 -10.33 18.32 5.87
CA GLU A 284 -11.57 18.33 5.07
C GLU A 284 -11.23 18.19 3.58
N MET A 285 -11.95 17.29 2.94
CA MET A 285 -11.73 16.89 1.56
C MET A 285 -13.06 16.80 0.82
N PHE A 286 -13.01 17.11 -0.47
CA PHE A 286 -14.14 17.06 -1.37
C PHE A 286 -13.82 16.19 -2.60
N ILE A 287 -14.77 15.37 -3.03
CA ILE A 287 -14.73 14.67 -4.33
C ILE A 287 -15.79 15.32 -5.21
N SER A 288 -15.45 15.75 -6.43
CA SER A 288 -16.46 16.02 -7.47
C SER A 288 -16.57 14.84 -8.41
N ILE A 289 -17.81 14.50 -8.77
CA ILE A 289 -18.16 13.50 -9.78
C ILE A 289 -18.87 14.25 -10.91
N ASP A 290 -18.31 14.20 -12.12
CA ASP A 290 -18.81 14.91 -13.30
C ASP A 290 -19.29 13.91 -14.37
N GLY A 291 -20.28 14.30 -15.18
CA GLY A 291 -20.84 13.46 -16.22
C GLY A 291 -21.17 14.17 -17.52
N GLU A 292 -20.84 13.52 -18.64
CA GLU A 292 -20.99 14.08 -19.99
C GLU A 292 -22.42 14.61 -20.28
N SER A 293 -22.49 15.77 -20.94
CA SER A 293 -23.75 16.47 -21.20
C SER A 293 -24.76 15.60 -21.98
N GLY A 294 -25.89 15.32 -21.32
CA GLY A 294 -26.98 14.49 -21.85
C GLY A 294 -26.98 13.02 -21.43
N ALA A 295 -26.04 12.57 -20.59
CA ALA A 295 -26.03 11.21 -20.05
C ALA A 295 -26.99 11.03 -18.87
N THR A 296 -28.29 10.79 -19.13
CA THR A 296 -29.27 10.44 -18.08
C THR A 296 -29.12 8.96 -17.67
N ALA A 297 -28.31 8.68 -16.65
CA ALA A 297 -28.12 7.35 -16.10
C ALA A 297 -27.82 7.40 -14.59
N THR A 298 -28.49 6.55 -13.80
CA THR A 298 -28.17 6.32 -12.39
C THR A 298 -26.76 5.73 -12.26
N VAL A 299 -25.94 6.32 -11.40
CA VAL A 299 -24.52 5.99 -11.20
C VAL A 299 -24.32 5.44 -9.79
N ASN A 300 -23.66 4.30 -9.68
CA ASN A 300 -23.38 3.69 -8.39
C ASN A 300 -21.97 4.07 -7.93
N ALA A 301 -21.88 5.05 -7.03
CA ALA A 301 -20.63 5.46 -6.39
C ALA A 301 -20.37 4.59 -5.15
N THR A 302 -19.42 3.66 -5.24
CA THR A 302 -19.01 2.88 -4.06
C THR A 302 -17.83 3.55 -3.39
N VAL A 303 -18.07 4.12 -2.20
CA VAL A 303 -17.00 4.61 -1.33
C VAL A 303 -16.64 3.52 -0.32
N THR A 304 -15.37 3.13 -0.31
CA THR A 304 -14.78 2.17 0.65
C THR A 304 -13.73 2.90 1.47
N CYS A 305 -13.80 2.84 2.80
CA CYS A 305 -12.73 3.35 3.65
C CYS A 305 -12.06 2.21 4.44
N TYR A 306 -10.75 2.30 4.56
CA TYR A 306 -9.90 1.28 5.19
C TYR A 306 -9.51 1.73 6.59
N GLU A 307 -10.41 1.59 7.55
CA GLU A 307 -10.06 1.74 8.96
C GLU A 307 -9.26 0.52 9.43
N ASN A 308 -7.95 0.71 9.58
CA ASN A 308 -7.00 -0.24 10.15
C ASN A 308 -6.96 -1.61 9.46
N GLU A 309 -6.44 -1.66 8.23
CA GLU A 309 -5.82 -2.90 7.73
C GLU A 309 -4.68 -3.28 8.68
N THR A 310 -4.92 -4.33 9.49
CA THR A 310 -3.87 -5.02 10.22
C THR A 310 -2.89 -5.59 9.21
N CYS A 311 -1.58 -5.35 9.42
CA CYS A 311 -0.55 -5.93 8.56
C CYS A 311 -0.78 -7.44 8.38
N PRO A 312 -0.79 -7.96 7.14
CA PRO A 312 -0.92 -9.40 6.93
C PRO A 312 0.25 -10.13 7.56
N ALA A 313 0.05 -11.40 7.91
CA ALA A 313 1.11 -12.24 8.43
C ALA A 313 2.23 -12.35 7.37
N PRO A 314 3.45 -11.85 7.63
CA PRO A 314 4.51 -11.89 6.64
C PRO A 314 4.99 -13.34 6.44
N ALA A 315 5.23 -13.72 5.18
CA ALA A 315 5.79 -15.01 4.79
C ALA A 315 7.20 -15.23 5.41
N GLY A 316 7.92 -14.16 5.72
CA GLY A 316 9.15 -14.21 6.50
C GLY A 316 9.61 -12.85 7.01
N ALA A 317 10.44 -12.87 8.06
CA ALA A 317 11.17 -11.71 8.56
C ALA A 317 12.58 -11.68 7.95
N LEU A 318 12.93 -10.59 7.29
CA LEU A 318 14.24 -10.33 6.73
C LEU A 318 15.15 -9.64 7.75
N THR A 319 16.45 -9.76 7.54
CA THR A 319 17.49 -9.11 8.34
C THR A 319 18.48 -8.41 7.44
N CYS A 320 19.27 -7.48 7.99
CA CYS A 320 20.50 -7.06 7.33
C CYS A 320 21.36 -8.30 7.09
N SER A 321 21.82 -8.51 5.84
CA SER A 321 22.46 -9.74 5.34
C SER A 321 21.53 -10.90 4.96
N SER A 322 20.21 -10.73 4.90
CA SER A 322 19.37 -11.64 4.10
C SER A 322 19.85 -11.63 2.64
N SER A 323 20.03 -12.79 2.04
CA SER A 323 20.55 -12.91 0.67
C SER A 323 19.92 -14.13 0.00
N GLY A 324 19.44 -13.98 -1.23
CA GLY A 324 18.83 -15.07 -2.00
C GLY A 324 17.57 -15.66 -1.34
N VAL A 325 16.81 -14.86 -0.55
CA VAL A 325 15.57 -15.33 0.07
C VAL A 325 14.54 -15.57 -1.03
N ALA A 326 14.29 -16.82 -1.35
CA ALA A 326 13.33 -17.21 -2.37
C ALA A 326 11.89 -16.88 -1.93
N GLY A 327 11.10 -16.39 -2.87
CA GLY A 327 9.67 -16.21 -2.75
C GLY A 327 8.97 -16.53 -4.06
N ASP A 328 7.67 -16.77 -3.97
CA ASP A 328 6.80 -17.08 -5.09
C ASP A 328 5.43 -16.46 -4.81
N THR A 329 4.84 -15.78 -5.79
CA THR A 329 3.46 -15.30 -5.68
C THR A 329 2.45 -16.30 -6.23
N THR A 330 2.88 -17.37 -6.90
CA THR A 330 1.99 -18.31 -7.59
C THR A 330 0.95 -18.93 -6.66
N GLY A 331 -0.33 -18.67 -6.95
CA GLY A 331 -1.47 -19.21 -6.19
C GLY A 331 -1.72 -18.58 -4.82
N LEU A 332 -0.96 -17.55 -4.42
CA LEU A 332 -1.23 -16.81 -3.19
C LEU A 332 -2.49 -15.92 -3.33
N PRO A 333 -3.27 -15.72 -2.25
CA PRO A 333 -4.30 -14.68 -2.23
C PRO A 333 -3.63 -13.30 -2.23
N ASN A 334 -4.28 -12.28 -2.81
CA ASN A 334 -3.85 -10.90 -2.56
C ASN A 334 -4.08 -10.56 -1.08
N SER A 335 -3.01 -10.37 -0.33
CA SER A 335 -3.03 -10.14 1.12
C SER A 335 -3.02 -8.66 1.51
N MET A 336 -2.66 -7.73 0.61
CA MET A 336 -2.79 -6.28 0.81
C MET A 336 -3.47 -5.54 -0.36
N ASN A 337 -4.40 -4.64 -0.05
CA ASN A 337 -4.96 -3.69 -1.03
C ASN A 337 -4.06 -2.45 -1.16
N VAL A 338 -2.81 -2.62 -1.64
CA VAL A 338 -1.86 -1.51 -1.89
C VAL A 338 -2.25 -0.67 -3.13
N TYR A 339 -3.38 -0.99 -3.76
CA TYR A 339 -3.86 -0.37 -4.99
C TYR A 339 -4.56 0.95 -4.70
N SER A 340 -3.80 2.05 -4.80
CA SER A 340 -4.35 3.39 -4.54
C SER A 340 -3.81 4.52 -5.42
N ILE A 341 -3.54 4.28 -6.72
CA ILE A 341 -3.41 5.36 -7.73
C ILE A 341 -3.46 4.76 -9.16
N VAL A 342 -4.53 5.17 -9.87
CA VAL A 342 -4.80 5.10 -11.32
C VAL A 342 -4.74 3.71 -11.98
N LEU A 343 -5.81 3.40 -12.74
CA LEU A 343 -6.15 2.15 -13.44
C LEU A 343 -6.87 1.10 -12.59
N ALA A 344 -8.05 0.68 -13.08
CA ALA A 344 -8.83 -0.45 -12.58
C ALA A 344 -8.14 -1.79 -12.93
N GLU A 345 -7.04 -2.07 -12.25
CA GLU A 345 -6.25 -3.29 -12.42
C GLU A 345 -6.59 -4.26 -11.28
N TYR A 346 -7.08 -5.45 -11.67
CA TYR A 346 -7.34 -6.53 -10.71
C TYR A 346 -6.07 -6.83 -9.93
N PRO A 347 -6.09 -6.85 -8.59
CA PRO A 347 -4.90 -7.19 -7.81
C PRO A 347 -4.42 -8.60 -8.17
N GLY A 348 -3.10 -8.76 -8.32
CA GLY A 348 -2.49 -10.06 -8.50
C GLY A 348 -2.27 -10.79 -7.18
N PRO A 349 -1.78 -12.03 -7.22
CA PRO A 349 -1.19 -12.69 -6.06
C PRO A 349 0.01 -11.89 -5.53
N ASP A 350 0.08 -11.66 -4.22
CA ASP A 350 1.17 -10.94 -3.57
C ASP A 350 1.94 -11.82 -2.57
N ALA A 351 3.16 -11.38 -2.23
CA ALA A 351 3.99 -12.02 -1.21
C ALA A 351 4.60 -10.94 -0.31
N VAL A 352 4.32 -11.04 1.00
CA VAL A 352 4.67 -10.03 2.00
C VAL A 352 5.77 -10.51 2.93
N TYR A 353 6.79 -9.67 3.14
CA TYR A 353 7.88 -9.88 4.10
C TYR A 353 7.93 -8.70 5.08
N SER A 354 8.56 -8.89 6.24
CA SER A 354 8.80 -7.83 7.21
C SER A 354 10.28 -7.63 7.53
N PHE A 355 10.66 -6.46 8.01
CA PHE A 355 12.00 -6.12 8.46
C PHE A 355 11.93 -5.05 9.55
N THR A 356 12.41 -5.37 10.75
CA THR A 356 12.53 -4.39 11.84
C THR A 356 13.97 -3.92 11.90
N SER A 357 14.20 -2.61 11.73
CA SER A 357 15.55 -2.07 11.70
C SER A 357 16.13 -1.92 13.12
N PRO A 358 17.23 -2.59 13.48
CA PRO A 358 17.81 -2.49 14.83
C PRO A 358 18.42 -1.10 15.13
N THR A 359 18.83 -0.36 14.11
CA THR A 359 19.49 0.95 14.19
C THR A 359 19.03 1.87 13.07
N ALA A 360 19.32 3.17 13.18
CA ALA A 360 19.14 4.09 12.05
C ALA A 360 20.20 3.77 10.98
N GLN A 361 19.76 3.36 9.80
CA GLN A 361 20.65 2.84 8.75
C GLN A 361 20.00 2.96 7.37
N GLN A 362 20.81 3.07 6.33
CA GLN A 362 20.34 2.93 4.96
C GLN A 362 20.18 1.44 4.63
N VAL A 363 19.06 1.10 3.99
CA VAL A 363 18.68 -0.27 3.63
C VAL A 363 18.46 -0.31 2.13
N THR A 364 19.16 -1.24 1.46
CA THR A 364 19.04 -1.53 0.03
C THR A 364 18.50 -2.93 -0.14
N ILE A 365 17.36 -3.05 -0.79
CA ILE A 365 16.70 -4.30 -1.16
C ILE A 365 17.01 -4.57 -2.63
N ASN A 366 17.61 -5.71 -2.91
CA ASN A 366 17.84 -6.18 -4.27
C ASN A 366 16.87 -7.33 -4.55
N THR A 367 15.85 -7.09 -5.36
CA THR A 367 14.87 -8.12 -5.71
C THR A 367 15.13 -8.59 -7.14
N ALA A 368 15.50 -9.86 -7.32
CA ALA A 368 15.62 -10.46 -8.64
C ALA A 368 14.34 -11.23 -9.00
N MET A 369 13.70 -10.85 -10.10
CA MET A 369 12.43 -11.44 -10.55
C MET A 369 12.68 -12.58 -11.55
N GLY A 370 11.82 -13.61 -11.52
CA GLY A 370 11.85 -14.78 -12.41
C GLY A 370 10.45 -15.34 -12.69
N GLY A 371 10.37 -16.43 -13.47
CA GLY A 371 9.09 -17.04 -13.85
C GLY A 371 8.25 -16.17 -14.78
N THR A 372 6.92 -16.17 -14.59
CA THR A 372 5.93 -15.56 -15.49
C THR A 372 5.68 -14.06 -15.31
N PHE A 373 6.43 -13.37 -14.44
CA PHE A 373 6.27 -11.93 -14.21
C PHE A 373 6.46 -11.10 -15.48
N THR A 374 5.39 -10.45 -15.93
CA THR A 374 5.39 -9.51 -17.06
C THR A 374 5.52 -8.06 -16.62
N ARG A 375 4.91 -7.69 -15.47
CA ARG A 375 4.93 -6.30 -14.93
C ARG A 375 4.99 -6.28 -13.39
N PRO A 376 6.04 -6.87 -12.78
CA PRO A 376 6.16 -6.98 -11.33
C PRO A 376 6.22 -5.62 -10.64
N ARG A 377 5.71 -5.56 -9.40
CA ARG A 377 5.71 -4.38 -8.55
C ARG A 377 6.39 -4.68 -7.22
N LEU A 378 7.08 -3.68 -6.67
CA LEU A 378 7.69 -3.75 -5.35
C LEU A 378 7.30 -2.51 -4.54
N PHE A 379 6.77 -2.75 -3.35
CA PHE A 379 6.38 -1.74 -2.38
C PHE A 379 7.17 -1.91 -1.08
N VAL A 380 7.59 -0.79 -0.48
CA VAL A 380 8.17 -0.74 0.87
C VAL A 380 7.29 0.14 1.74
N ILE A 381 6.76 -0.40 2.84
CA ILE A 381 5.68 0.22 3.64
C ILE A 381 6.10 0.28 5.11
N GLU A 382 6.03 1.45 5.76
CA GLU A 382 6.30 1.57 7.20
C GLU A 382 5.10 1.08 8.04
N GLU A 383 5.37 0.29 9.09
CA GLU A 383 4.37 -0.04 10.10
C GLU A 383 4.15 1.16 11.04
N VAL A 384 2.93 1.69 11.07
CA VAL A 384 2.58 2.81 11.96
C VAL A 384 1.44 2.38 12.88
N GLY A 385 1.80 2.12 14.15
CA GLY A 385 0.83 1.77 15.20
C GLY A 385 0.16 0.40 15.04
N GLY A 386 0.83 -0.58 14.40
CA GLY A 386 0.29 -1.92 14.13
C GLY A 386 -0.52 -2.04 12.82
N ALA A 387 -0.57 -0.97 12.01
CA ALA A 387 -1.25 -0.95 10.73
C ALA A 387 -0.27 -0.75 9.56
N CYS A 388 -0.52 -1.47 8.46
CA CYS A 388 0.20 -1.36 7.20
C CYS A 388 -0.68 -0.64 6.20
N LYS A 389 -0.49 0.67 6.03
CA LYS A 389 -1.34 1.50 5.18
C LYS A 389 -0.66 1.77 3.84
N PRO A 390 -1.38 1.81 2.70
CA PRO A 390 -0.81 2.26 1.42
C PRO A 390 -0.15 3.65 1.52
N ALA A 391 -0.71 4.50 2.39
CA ALA A 391 -0.18 5.78 2.85
C ALA A 391 1.29 5.77 3.34
N ASN A 392 1.71 4.66 3.94
CA ASN A 392 3.03 4.51 4.54
C ASN A 392 4.06 3.96 3.53
N THR A 393 3.72 3.89 2.25
CA THR A 393 4.62 3.45 1.17
C THR A 393 5.77 4.45 1.01
N ILE A 394 6.95 4.08 1.51
CA ILE A 394 8.19 4.85 1.41
C ILE A 394 8.64 4.93 -0.05
N THR A 395 8.44 3.85 -0.81
CA THR A 395 8.79 3.79 -2.22
C THR A 395 7.98 2.71 -2.93
N ARG A 396 7.56 3.04 -4.16
CA ARG A 396 6.87 2.17 -5.11
C ARG A 396 7.75 2.09 -6.35
N TRP A 397 8.11 0.88 -6.76
CA TRP A 397 8.77 0.66 -8.03
C TRP A 397 7.85 -0.04 -9.01
N THR A 398 7.63 0.61 -10.16
CA THR A 398 6.92 0.05 -11.31
C THR A 398 7.83 0.14 -12.53
N PRO A 399 8.17 -0.99 -13.18
CA PRO A 399 9.14 -0.98 -14.26
C PRO A 399 8.65 -0.32 -15.55
N VAL A 400 9.60 0.29 -16.24
CA VAL A 400 9.57 0.50 -17.70
C VAL A 400 10.55 -0.48 -18.36
N SER A 401 10.17 -1.05 -19.50
CA SER A 401 10.97 -2.06 -20.21
C SER A 401 12.07 -1.40 -21.05
N PRO A 402 13.30 -1.98 -21.14
CA PRO A 402 13.75 -3.24 -20.54
C PRO A 402 14.20 -3.13 -19.07
N LEU A 403 14.09 -4.24 -18.34
CA LEU A 403 14.28 -4.35 -16.89
C LEU A 403 15.76 -4.45 -16.47
N PRO A 404 16.22 -3.70 -15.46
CA PRO A 404 17.35 -4.10 -14.62
C PRO A 404 16.94 -5.32 -13.77
N ASN A 405 17.78 -6.35 -13.70
CA ASN A 405 17.60 -7.51 -12.83
C ASN A 405 18.97 -7.84 -12.17
N PRO A 406 19.13 -7.79 -10.84
CA PRO A 406 18.13 -7.45 -9.82
C PRO A 406 17.69 -5.98 -9.84
N VAL A 407 16.57 -5.71 -9.17
CA VAL A 407 15.99 -4.38 -8.96
C VAL A 407 16.45 -3.85 -7.59
N PRO A 408 17.30 -2.80 -7.52
CA PRO A 408 17.71 -2.18 -6.26
C PRO A 408 16.70 -1.11 -5.82
N VAL A 409 16.21 -1.22 -4.59
CA VAL A 409 15.38 -0.21 -3.91
C VAL A 409 16.05 0.19 -2.60
N THR A 410 16.41 1.46 -2.46
CA THR A 410 17.14 1.99 -1.29
C THR A 410 16.29 3.00 -0.53
N PHE A 411 16.26 2.88 0.80
CA PHE A 411 15.59 3.81 1.71
C PHE A 411 16.37 3.95 3.03
N ASN A 412 16.04 4.98 3.82
CA ASN A 412 16.62 5.16 5.15
C ASN A 412 15.63 4.61 6.19
N ALA A 413 16.06 3.61 6.96
CA ALA A 413 15.28 3.02 8.04
C ALA A 413 15.66 3.64 9.40
N GLU A 414 14.66 3.93 10.22
CA GLU A 414 14.85 4.43 11.60
C GLU A 414 15.02 3.29 12.60
N ALA A 415 15.71 3.55 13.72
CA ALA A 415 15.93 2.55 14.76
C ALA A 415 14.60 2.12 15.43
N GLY A 416 14.34 0.82 15.45
CA GLY A 416 13.19 0.20 16.11
C GLY A 416 11.89 0.20 15.30
N LYS A 417 11.88 0.76 14.09
CA LYS A 417 10.71 0.71 13.20
C LYS A 417 10.66 -0.59 12.39
N THR A 418 9.45 -1.06 12.10
CA THR A 418 9.18 -2.20 11.22
C THR A 418 8.73 -1.70 9.84
N TYR A 419 9.21 -2.38 8.81
CA TYR A 419 8.91 -2.13 7.41
C TYR A 419 8.41 -3.42 6.78
N TYR A 420 7.41 -3.33 5.91
CA TYR A 420 6.85 -4.44 5.16
C TYR A 420 7.21 -4.29 3.68
N PHE A 421 7.56 -5.40 3.05
CA PHE A 421 7.95 -5.45 1.64
C PHE A 421 6.96 -6.33 0.91
N VAL A 422 6.31 -5.79 -0.11
CA VAL A 422 5.29 -6.49 -0.90
C VAL A 422 5.78 -6.65 -2.33
N VAL A 423 5.90 -7.89 -2.77
CA VAL A 423 6.11 -8.24 -4.18
C VAL A 423 4.74 -8.62 -4.75
N ASP A 424 4.33 -7.91 -5.81
CA ASP A 424 2.95 -7.93 -6.32
C ASP A 424 2.91 -8.00 -7.86
N GLY A 425 1.89 -8.67 -8.39
CA GLY A 425 1.64 -8.85 -9.81
C GLY A 425 0.56 -7.90 -10.33
N ARG A 426 0.68 -7.40 -11.55
CA ARG A 426 -0.29 -6.46 -12.17
C ARG A 426 -1.62 -7.11 -12.62
N GLY A 427 -1.96 -8.28 -12.07
CA GLY A 427 -3.13 -9.04 -12.46
C GLY A 427 -3.12 -10.46 -11.91
N ALA A 428 -4.30 -11.09 -11.86
CA ALA A 428 -4.47 -12.48 -11.41
C ALA A 428 -3.60 -13.52 -12.17
N SER A 429 -3.06 -13.16 -13.33
CA SER A 429 -2.16 -13.99 -14.15
C SER A 429 -0.71 -13.50 -14.20
N ASP A 430 -0.34 -12.47 -13.44
CA ASP A 430 0.99 -11.83 -13.47
C ASP A 430 1.81 -12.21 -12.23
N PHE A 431 1.94 -13.51 -11.96
CA PHE A 431 2.66 -14.06 -10.82
C PHE A 431 4.00 -14.68 -11.22
N GLY A 432 4.83 -15.06 -10.24
CA GLY A 432 6.08 -15.77 -10.48
C GLY A 432 6.98 -15.85 -9.25
N THR A 433 8.18 -16.38 -9.49
CA THR A 433 9.22 -16.54 -8.47
C THR A 433 10.14 -15.32 -8.40
N PHE A 434 10.74 -15.08 -7.25
CA PHE A 434 11.71 -14.02 -7.05
C PHE A 434 12.70 -14.36 -5.93
N THR A 435 13.79 -13.60 -5.84
CA THR A 435 14.72 -13.68 -4.71
C THR A 435 14.97 -12.29 -4.13
N ILE A 436 15.01 -12.19 -2.79
CA ILE A 436 15.28 -10.93 -2.08
C ILE A 436 16.67 -11.01 -1.41
N GLY A 437 17.48 -9.98 -1.63
CA GLY A 437 18.65 -9.64 -0.82
C GLY A 437 18.47 -8.30 -0.10
N VAL A 438 18.95 -8.18 1.13
CA VAL A 438 18.88 -6.97 1.97
C VAL A 438 20.28 -6.61 2.47
N ALA A 439 20.82 -5.52 1.94
CA ALA A 439 22.05 -4.90 2.41
C ALA A 439 21.73 -3.70 3.31
N CYS A 440 22.45 -3.55 4.42
CA CYS A 440 22.33 -2.39 5.30
C CYS A 440 23.69 -1.70 5.45
N THR A 441 23.69 -0.36 5.43
CA THR A 441 24.87 0.48 5.67
C THR A 441 24.53 1.56 6.70
N ALA A 442 25.48 1.96 7.53
CA ALA A 442 25.23 2.95 8.58
C ALA A 442 24.75 4.28 7.95
N ALA A 443 23.66 4.85 8.48
CA ALA A 443 23.17 6.15 8.04
C ALA A 443 24.03 7.26 8.66
N CYS A 444 24.32 8.30 7.86
CA CYS A 444 25.18 9.40 8.28
C CYS A 444 24.46 10.43 9.15
N ALA A 445 25.21 11.19 9.95
CA ALA A 445 24.61 12.21 10.80
C ALA A 445 24.04 13.38 9.97
N ALA A 446 23.11 14.14 10.54
CA ALA A 446 22.52 15.29 9.85
C ALA A 446 23.60 16.33 9.50
N GLY A 447 23.83 16.54 8.19
CA GLY A 447 24.88 17.41 7.65
C GLY A 447 26.10 16.67 7.07
N GLU A 448 26.15 15.35 7.20
CA GLU A 448 27.11 14.46 6.54
C GLU A 448 26.47 13.78 5.32
N VAL A 449 27.31 13.32 4.39
CA VAL A 449 26.88 12.49 3.24
C VAL A 449 27.57 11.13 3.28
N THR A 450 26.90 10.12 2.69
CA THR A 450 27.47 8.78 2.53
C THR A 450 28.49 8.76 1.39
N CYS A 451 29.76 8.53 1.72
CA CYS A 451 30.84 8.32 0.77
C CYS A 451 31.27 6.83 0.77
N PRO A 452 32.00 6.34 -0.25
CA PRO A 452 32.42 4.94 -0.34
C PRO A 452 33.26 4.42 0.85
N THR A 453 33.89 5.34 1.60
CA THR A 453 34.73 5.06 2.78
C THR A 453 34.01 5.28 4.12
N GLY A 454 32.75 5.75 4.11
CA GLY A 454 31.98 6.10 5.31
C GLY A 454 31.29 7.46 5.20
N CYS A 455 30.83 7.97 6.34
CA CYS A 455 30.16 9.27 6.42
C CYS A 455 31.15 10.43 6.47
N ALA A 456 30.90 11.48 5.68
CA ALA A 456 31.82 12.61 5.54
C ALA A 456 31.12 13.98 5.60
N ALA A 457 31.77 14.94 6.25
CA ALA A 457 31.33 16.32 6.33
C ALA A 457 32.04 17.19 5.27
N LEU A 458 31.52 17.18 4.03
CA LEU A 458 32.12 17.83 2.85
C LEU A 458 32.68 19.26 3.06
N PRO A 459 32.06 20.15 3.87
CA PRO A 459 32.57 21.52 4.03
C PRO A 459 33.88 21.65 4.83
N SER A 460 34.30 20.58 5.53
CA SER A 460 35.39 20.61 6.51
C SER A 460 36.28 19.36 6.55
N ASP A 461 35.89 18.25 5.93
CA ASP A 461 36.68 17.02 5.87
C ASP A 461 37.79 17.14 4.80
N PRO A 462 39.09 17.08 5.17
CA PRO A 462 40.20 17.14 4.21
C PRO A 462 40.24 15.96 3.22
N PHE A 463 39.62 14.83 3.54
CA PHE A 463 39.63 13.61 2.71
C PHE A 463 38.43 13.54 1.74
N ASN A 464 37.43 14.41 1.92
CA ASN A 464 36.19 14.46 1.14
C ASN A 464 35.75 15.91 0.87
N CYS A 465 36.71 16.81 0.61
CA CYS A 465 36.45 18.24 0.65
C CYS A 465 35.58 18.70 -0.53
N GLY A 466 34.34 19.11 -0.28
CA GLY A 466 33.38 19.48 -1.32
C GLY A 466 32.85 18.31 -2.18
N GLY A 467 33.29 17.08 -1.92
CA GLY A 467 32.83 15.88 -2.63
C GLY A 467 33.51 14.62 -2.11
N CYS A 468 32.82 13.48 -2.18
CA CYS A 468 33.36 12.19 -1.74
C CYS A 468 34.64 11.82 -2.49
N GLY A 469 35.68 11.40 -1.76
CA GLY A 469 37.00 11.05 -2.32
C GLY A 469 37.85 12.24 -2.78
N ASN A 470 37.40 13.48 -2.57
CA ASN A 470 38.17 14.68 -2.91
C ASN A 470 39.21 14.99 -1.81
N ASP A 471 40.25 14.16 -1.74
CA ASP A 471 41.34 14.26 -0.77
C ASP A 471 42.31 15.39 -1.12
N CYS A 472 42.29 16.45 -0.30
CA CYS A 472 43.12 17.63 -0.50
C CYS A 472 44.63 17.36 -0.39
N ALA A 473 45.06 16.30 0.30
CA ALA A 473 46.48 15.93 0.38
C ALA A 473 46.93 15.12 -0.85
N ALA A 474 46.02 14.36 -1.47
CA ALA A 474 46.29 13.65 -2.73
C ALA A 474 46.32 14.60 -3.95
N LEU A 475 45.55 15.68 -3.91
CA LEU A 475 45.41 16.64 -5.02
C LEU A 475 46.48 17.74 -5.03
N LEU A 476 47.14 18.02 -3.90
CA LEU A 476 48.12 19.09 -3.75
C LEU A 476 49.51 18.51 -3.45
N PRO A 477 50.48 18.56 -4.40
CA PRO A 477 51.78 17.93 -4.22
C PRO A 477 52.63 18.59 -3.12
N ASN A 478 53.37 17.77 -2.38
CA ASN A 478 54.31 18.14 -1.31
C ASN A 478 53.69 18.94 -0.13
N VAL A 479 52.44 18.64 0.23
CA VAL A 479 51.71 19.28 1.33
C VAL A 479 51.69 18.39 2.57
N ALA A 480 52.47 18.76 3.61
CA ALA A 480 52.48 18.05 4.90
C ALA A 480 51.15 18.12 5.67
N THR A 481 50.35 19.17 5.45
CA THR A 481 49.02 19.27 6.07
C THR A 481 48.09 20.07 5.16
N ALA A 482 47.12 19.38 4.58
CA ALA A 482 46.04 20.00 3.82
C ALA A 482 44.88 20.43 4.75
N SER A 483 44.07 21.36 4.25
CA SER A 483 42.90 21.91 4.94
C SER A 483 41.70 21.94 3.99
N CYS A 484 40.51 21.72 4.54
CA CYS A 484 39.25 21.95 3.85
C CYS A 484 38.48 23.09 4.54
N VAL A 485 38.10 24.11 3.79
CA VAL A 485 37.25 25.20 4.27
C VAL A 485 36.21 25.54 3.23
N ALA A 486 34.93 25.46 3.61
CA ALA A 486 33.79 25.82 2.76
C ALA A 486 33.79 25.11 1.39
N ASN A 487 34.10 23.81 1.39
CA ASN A 487 34.20 22.94 0.21
C ASN A 487 35.40 23.21 -0.72
N ALA A 488 36.40 23.96 -0.27
CA ALA A 488 37.64 24.20 -1.02
C ALA A 488 38.88 23.69 -0.27
N CYS A 489 39.76 23.00 -1.00
CA CYS A 489 41.07 22.59 -0.52
C CYS A 489 42.03 23.78 -0.38
N GLY A 490 42.90 23.73 0.62
CA GLY A 490 43.96 24.71 0.84
C GLY A 490 45.15 24.13 1.61
N ILE A 491 46.29 24.82 1.52
CA ILE A 491 47.56 24.40 2.12
C ILE A 491 47.68 24.99 3.52
N ALA A 492 47.78 24.14 4.55
CA ALA A 492 48.08 24.61 5.92
C ALA A 492 49.60 24.62 6.18
N THR A 493 50.33 23.57 5.78
CA THR A 493 51.81 23.55 5.78
C THR A 493 52.36 22.68 4.64
N CYS A 494 53.48 23.12 4.04
CA CYS A 494 54.26 22.32 3.08
C CYS A 494 55.12 21.26 3.76
N ASP A 495 55.52 20.24 2.99
CA ASP A 495 56.53 19.26 3.41
C ASP A 495 57.88 19.91 3.72
N PRO A 496 58.67 19.38 4.69
CA PRO A 496 59.98 19.90 5.02
C PRO A 496 60.91 19.98 3.79
N GLY A 497 61.29 21.20 3.43
CA GLY A 497 62.12 21.47 2.26
C GLY A 497 61.35 21.84 0.99
N PHE A 498 60.02 21.83 1.01
CA PHE A 498 59.17 22.38 -0.03
C PHE A 498 58.52 23.70 0.40
N GLY A 499 58.18 24.54 -0.56
CA GLY A 499 57.49 25.80 -0.33
C GLY A 499 56.57 26.12 -1.48
N ASN A 500 55.43 26.74 -1.16
CA ASN A 500 54.61 27.41 -2.14
C ASN A 500 55.21 28.81 -2.38
N CYS A 501 55.86 28.99 -3.53
CA CYS A 501 56.68 30.18 -3.81
C CYS A 501 56.08 31.11 -4.87
N ASP A 502 55.05 30.68 -5.60
CA ASP A 502 54.27 31.53 -6.52
C ASP A 502 52.94 32.05 -5.90
N THR A 503 52.56 31.54 -4.73
CA THR A 503 51.32 31.81 -3.98
C THR A 503 50.03 31.23 -4.58
N ASP A 504 50.13 30.36 -5.59
CA ASP A 504 48.97 29.65 -6.14
C ASP A 504 48.66 28.39 -5.30
N ILE A 505 47.49 28.36 -4.67
CA ILE A 505 47.09 27.18 -3.87
C ILE A 505 46.71 25.97 -4.72
N ALA A 506 46.50 26.12 -6.03
CA ALA A 506 46.03 25.04 -6.91
C ALA A 506 47.13 24.07 -7.35
N ASN A 507 48.42 24.44 -7.24
CA ASN A 507 49.56 23.60 -7.64
C ASN A 507 50.37 23.04 -6.44
N GLY A 508 49.92 23.26 -5.21
CA GLY A 508 50.49 22.68 -3.99
C GLY A 508 51.70 23.43 -3.44
N CYS A 509 52.73 22.71 -2.99
CA CYS A 509 54.02 23.25 -2.60
C CYS A 509 55.06 22.85 -3.66
N GLU A 510 55.00 23.55 -4.79
CA GLU A 510 55.65 23.22 -6.05
C GLU A 510 57.18 23.35 -6.01
N THR A 511 57.71 24.22 -5.16
CA THR A 511 59.13 24.56 -5.17
C THR A 511 59.93 23.78 -4.13
N ASN A 512 60.82 22.89 -4.59
CA ASN A 512 61.81 22.25 -3.72
C ASN A 512 62.93 23.23 -3.32
N THR A 513 62.83 23.78 -2.12
CA THR A 513 63.81 24.72 -1.56
C THR A 513 65.15 24.08 -1.20
N GLN A 514 65.28 22.75 -1.22
CA GLN A 514 66.56 22.07 -0.94
C GLN A 514 67.51 22.02 -2.15
N THR A 515 66.97 22.13 -3.36
CA THR A 515 67.69 21.97 -4.64
C THR A 515 67.43 23.08 -5.66
N SER A 516 66.37 23.87 -5.52
CA SER A 516 66.07 25.00 -6.41
C SER A 516 67.15 26.09 -6.32
N PHE A 517 67.79 26.38 -7.44
CA PHE A 517 68.80 27.44 -7.54
C PHE A 517 68.22 28.82 -7.16
N ASP A 518 66.97 29.10 -7.54
CA ASP A 518 66.31 30.40 -7.33
C ASP A 518 65.60 30.53 -5.97
N HIS A 519 65.41 29.43 -5.25
CA HIS A 519 64.63 29.34 -3.99
C HIS A 519 65.36 28.55 -2.90
N CYS A 520 66.68 28.70 -2.80
CA CYS A 520 67.52 27.85 -1.97
C CYS A 520 67.35 28.16 -0.47
N GLY A 521 66.87 27.18 0.30
CA GLY A 521 66.58 27.27 1.73
C GLY A 521 65.35 28.10 2.11
N SER A 522 64.81 28.89 1.18
CA SER A 522 63.56 29.65 1.31
C SER A 522 63.13 30.22 -0.05
N CYS A 523 61.83 30.49 -0.23
CA CYS A 523 61.33 31.10 -1.46
C CYS A 523 62.07 32.40 -1.81
N SER A 524 62.37 32.59 -3.10
CA SER A 524 63.02 33.78 -3.64
C SER A 524 64.43 34.06 -3.07
N HIS A 525 65.17 32.99 -2.79
CA HIS A 525 66.57 33.04 -2.33
C HIS A 525 67.53 32.44 -3.38
N PRO A 526 67.86 33.18 -4.46
CA PRO A 526 68.73 32.68 -5.52
C PRO A 526 70.20 32.59 -5.11
N CYS A 527 70.86 31.50 -5.50
CA CYS A 527 72.29 31.31 -5.29
C CYS A 527 73.15 32.24 -6.17
N GLN A 528 74.40 32.49 -5.78
CA GLN A 528 75.30 33.33 -6.58
C GLN A 528 75.87 32.56 -7.79
N SER A 529 76.29 33.29 -8.82
CA SER A 529 76.89 32.69 -10.02
C SER A 529 78.12 31.83 -9.67
N GLY A 530 78.08 30.55 -10.06
CA GLY A 530 79.09 29.54 -9.71
C GLY A 530 78.80 28.77 -8.41
N GLN A 531 77.63 28.97 -7.80
CA GLN A 531 77.10 28.14 -6.73
C GLN A 531 75.93 27.27 -7.22
N VAL A 532 75.65 26.22 -6.47
CA VAL A 532 74.53 25.28 -6.66
C VAL A 532 73.79 25.13 -5.34
N CYS A 533 72.48 24.89 -5.37
CA CYS A 533 71.73 24.65 -4.13
C CYS A 533 71.88 23.18 -3.71
N GLN A 534 72.42 22.94 -2.52
CA GLN A 534 72.57 21.59 -1.94
C GLN A 534 72.06 21.59 -0.50
N ASN A 535 71.03 20.79 -0.22
CA ASN A 535 70.38 20.70 1.10
C ASN A 535 69.92 22.07 1.66
N GLY A 536 69.41 22.94 0.78
CA GLY A 536 68.92 24.28 1.14
C GLY A 536 70.04 25.30 1.43
N VAL A 537 71.28 25.00 1.04
CA VAL A 537 72.44 25.91 1.19
C VAL A 537 73.14 26.08 -0.16
N CYS A 538 73.44 27.32 -0.53
CA CYS A 538 74.23 27.62 -1.73
C CYS A 538 75.71 27.26 -1.51
N VAL A 539 76.20 26.24 -2.23
CA VAL A 539 77.58 25.73 -2.12
C VAL A 539 78.35 25.91 -3.43
N SER A 540 79.69 25.99 -3.37
CA SER A 540 80.55 26.17 -4.55
C SER A 540 80.84 24.83 -5.25
N GLY A 541 79.85 24.32 -5.98
CA GLY A 541 79.92 23.07 -6.75
C GLY A 541 79.52 21.81 -5.96
N CYS A 542 79.20 20.76 -6.70
CA CYS A 542 78.69 19.51 -6.13
C CYS A 542 79.74 18.73 -5.35
N SER A 543 79.36 18.29 -4.16
CA SER A 543 80.23 17.58 -3.22
C SER A 543 79.74 16.15 -2.97
N GLY A 544 80.66 15.20 -2.80
CA GLY A 544 80.33 13.80 -2.46
C GLY A 544 80.17 12.82 -3.63
N GLY A 545 80.52 13.19 -4.87
CA GLY A 545 80.40 12.33 -6.06
C GLY A 545 79.21 12.66 -6.95
N LEU A 546 78.33 13.55 -6.50
CA LEU A 546 77.18 14.09 -7.24
C LEU A 546 77.62 14.86 -8.50
N THR A 547 76.83 14.76 -9.56
CA THR A 547 77.05 15.47 -10.83
C THR A 547 76.25 16.78 -10.87
N ASP A 548 76.85 17.85 -11.40
CA ASP A 548 76.14 19.11 -11.69
C ASP A 548 75.35 18.96 -12.99
N CYS A 549 74.02 18.94 -12.86
CA CYS A 549 73.11 18.81 -13.98
C CYS A 549 72.37 20.13 -14.28
N GLY A 550 73.08 21.25 -14.19
CA GLY A 550 72.58 22.56 -14.61
C GLY A 550 72.16 23.46 -13.46
N GLY A 551 72.87 23.40 -12.32
CA GLY A 551 72.59 24.20 -11.13
C GLY A 551 72.10 23.40 -9.91
N SER A 552 71.81 22.11 -10.11
CA SER A 552 71.44 21.16 -9.05
C SER A 552 72.39 19.95 -9.06
N CYS A 553 72.64 19.39 -7.88
CA CYS A 553 73.55 18.27 -7.66
C CYS A 553 72.78 16.97 -7.50
N VAL A 554 72.95 16.05 -8.44
CA VAL A 554 72.18 14.79 -8.52
C VAL A 554 73.09 13.57 -8.46
N ASP A 555 72.58 12.47 -7.92
CA ASP A 555 73.30 11.20 -7.85
C ASP A 555 72.94 10.34 -9.06
N THR A 556 73.75 10.38 -10.11
CA THR A 556 73.48 9.63 -11.34
C THR A 556 73.49 8.10 -11.15
N ASP A 557 73.93 7.57 -10.00
CA ASP A 557 73.91 6.14 -9.72
C ASP A 557 72.58 5.66 -9.09
N THR A 558 71.76 6.58 -8.55
CA THR A 558 70.52 6.26 -7.79
C THR A 558 69.31 7.17 -8.10
N ASP A 559 69.49 8.35 -8.68
CA ASP A 559 68.45 9.31 -9.06
C ASP A 559 67.69 8.85 -10.31
N LEU A 560 66.38 8.64 -10.18
CA LEU A 560 65.55 8.09 -11.25
C LEU A 560 65.42 9.04 -12.46
N ALA A 561 65.54 10.35 -12.27
CA ALA A 561 65.46 11.35 -13.33
C ALA A 561 66.82 11.62 -14.02
N HIS A 562 67.91 11.09 -13.46
CA HIS A 562 69.29 11.34 -13.90
C HIS A 562 70.12 10.04 -13.97
N CYS A 563 69.47 8.90 -14.21
CA CYS A 563 70.09 7.59 -14.12
C CYS A 563 71.14 7.37 -15.22
N GLY A 564 72.40 7.23 -14.81
CA GLY A 564 73.55 7.13 -15.72
C GLY A 564 74.00 8.45 -16.34
N GLY A 565 73.31 9.57 -16.10
CA GLY A 565 73.69 10.89 -16.61
C GLY A 565 72.63 11.98 -16.46
N CYS A 566 73.03 13.24 -16.63
CA CYS A 566 72.12 14.38 -16.55
C CYS A 566 70.97 14.31 -17.55
N ASN A 567 69.73 14.53 -17.09
CA ASN A 567 68.51 14.45 -17.91
C ASN A 567 68.39 13.11 -18.65
N GLN A 568 68.70 12.02 -17.97
CA GLN A 568 68.45 10.65 -18.41
C GLN A 568 67.46 10.00 -17.44
N PRO A 569 66.16 10.37 -17.50
CA PRO A 569 65.16 9.68 -16.71
C PRO A 569 65.08 8.22 -17.12
N CYS A 570 64.83 7.34 -16.16
CA CYS A 570 64.25 6.06 -16.48
C CYS A 570 62.83 6.29 -17.02
N ASP A 571 62.55 5.65 -18.14
CA ASP A 571 61.27 5.70 -18.85
C ASP A 571 61.07 4.29 -19.43
N ARG A 572 60.22 3.50 -18.79
CA ARG A 572 59.87 2.12 -19.16
C ARG A 572 58.36 1.98 -19.16
N ASP A 573 57.78 1.86 -20.36
CA ASP A 573 56.33 1.75 -20.58
C ASP A 573 55.63 0.85 -19.53
N ASN A 574 54.71 1.45 -18.78
CA ASN A 574 53.83 0.81 -17.79
C ASN A 574 54.55 0.01 -16.68
N ALA A 575 55.72 0.48 -16.22
CA ALA A 575 56.44 -0.14 -15.11
C ALA A 575 57.06 0.91 -14.17
N SER A 576 57.08 0.60 -12.87
CA SER A 576 57.96 1.30 -11.94
C SER A 576 59.42 0.96 -12.25
N GLU A 577 60.28 1.97 -12.35
CA GLU A 577 61.71 1.75 -12.56
C GLU A 577 62.52 1.83 -11.27
N THR A 578 63.76 1.36 -11.33
CA THR A 578 64.75 1.60 -10.27
C THR A 578 66.10 1.89 -10.90
N CYS A 579 66.74 2.99 -10.49
CA CYS A 579 68.11 3.29 -10.89
C CYS A 579 69.09 2.57 -9.94
N VAL A 580 69.90 1.68 -10.49
CA VAL A 580 70.92 0.94 -9.72
C VAL A 580 72.25 1.02 -10.43
N ALA A 581 73.23 1.71 -9.81
CA ALA A 581 74.57 1.93 -10.35
C ALA A 581 74.56 2.55 -11.77
N GLY A 582 73.65 3.50 -11.98
CA GLY A 582 73.52 4.26 -13.23
C GLY A 582 72.87 3.49 -14.38
N VAL A 583 72.16 2.39 -14.07
CA VAL A 583 71.37 1.61 -15.04
C VAL A 583 69.91 1.57 -14.60
N CYS A 584 69.01 1.93 -15.50
CA CYS A 584 67.57 1.76 -15.32
C CYS A 584 67.20 0.27 -15.39
N THR A 585 66.79 -0.27 -14.25
CA THR A 585 66.28 -1.63 -14.07
C THR A 585 64.76 -1.61 -13.98
N LEU A 586 64.11 -2.67 -14.46
CA LEU A 586 62.66 -2.86 -14.32
C LEU A 586 62.35 -3.21 -12.85
N GLY A 587 61.45 -2.47 -12.22
CA GLY A 587 60.93 -2.76 -10.88
C GLY A 587 59.74 -3.71 -10.96
N THR A 588 58.54 -3.18 -10.72
CA THR A 588 57.28 -3.92 -10.90
C THR A 588 56.45 -3.29 -12.01
N CYS A 589 55.79 -4.10 -12.83
CA CYS A 589 54.76 -3.62 -13.76
C CYS A 589 53.67 -2.84 -13.00
N GLU A 590 53.09 -1.85 -13.67
CA GLU A 590 51.87 -1.20 -13.20
C GLU A 590 50.69 -2.19 -13.18
N ALA A 591 49.68 -1.89 -12.37
CA ALA A 591 48.50 -2.75 -12.24
C ALA A 591 47.81 -2.93 -13.60
N GLY A 592 47.61 -4.19 -14.01
CA GLY A 592 47.02 -4.51 -15.31
C GLY A 592 48.02 -4.60 -16.47
N TRP A 593 49.33 -4.48 -16.23
CA TRP A 593 50.36 -4.69 -17.25
C TRP A 593 51.32 -5.83 -16.88
N GLY A 594 51.90 -6.48 -17.89
CA GLY A 594 52.83 -7.59 -17.72
C GLY A 594 53.96 -7.55 -18.74
N ASN A 595 55.16 -7.93 -18.28
CA ASN A 595 56.30 -8.21 -19.14
C ASN A 595 56.21 -9.67 -19.62
N CYS A 596 55.71 -9.87 -20.85
CA CYS A 596 55.34 -11.18 -21.35
C CYS A 596 56.37 -11.78 -22.31
N ASP A 597 57.28 -10.97 -22.86
CA ASP A 597 58.45 -11.40 -23.62
C ASP A 597 59.73 -11.62 -22.77
N GLN A 598 59.69 -11.25 -21.48
CA GLN A 598 60.81 -11.26 -20.52
C GLN A 598 61.95 -10.29 -20.86
N ASN A 599 61.69 -9.28 -21.69
CA ASN A 599 62.67 -8.26 -22.03
C ASN A 599 62.45 -7.00 -21.18
N GLU A 600 63.25 -6.84 -20.13
CA GLU A 600 63.18 -5.67 -19.23
C GLU A 600 63.33 -4.33 -19.97
N ALA A 601 63.97 -4.31 -21.15
CA ALA A 601 64.34 -3.09 -21.87
C ALA A 601 63.15 -2.30 -22.45
N ASN A 602 62.00 -2.95 -22.67
CA ASN A 602 60.77 -2.34 -23.21
C ASN A 602 59.62 -2.27 -22.19
N GLY A 603 59.92 -2.33 -20.89
CA GLY A 603 58.93 -2.12 -19.84
C GLY A 603 58.03 -3.33 -19.59
N CYS A 604 56.74 -3.06 -19.37
CA CYS A 604 55.69 -4.06 -19.29
C CYS A 604 54.70 -3.82 -20.43
N GLU A 605 54.92 -4.55 -21.52
CA GLU A 605 54.44 -4.23 -22.86
C GLU A 605 53.05 -4.77 -23.20
N GLN A 606 52.49 -5.67 -22.39
CA GLN A 606 51.17 -6.26 -22.62
C GLN A 606 50.16 -5.90 -21.53
N ALA A 607 48.97 -5.47 -21.98
CA ALA A 607 47.83 -5.25 -21.12
C ALA A 607 47.18 -6.60 -20.74
N LEU A 608 47.04 -6.83 -19.42
CA LEU A 608 46.53 -8.06 -18.82
C LEU A 608 44.99 -8.12 -18.76
N ASN A 609 44.31 -7.23 -19.47
CA ASN A 609 42.86 -7.19 -19.67
C ASN A 609 42.46 -7.64 -21.09
N THR A 610 43.36 -8.31 -21.81
CA THR A 610 43.10 -8.80 -23.18
C THR A 610 42.73 -10.28 -23.17
N LEU A 611 41.99 -10.72 -24.19
CA LEU A 611 41.60 -12.14 -24.37
C LEU A 611 42.78 -13.12 -24.47
N GLN A 612 44.01 -12.64 -24.70
CA GLN A 612 45.22 -13.45 -24.86
C GLN A 612 46.13 -13.42 -23.62
N HIS A 613 45.96 -12.44 -22.73
CA HIS A 613 46.80 -12.21 -21.55
C HIS A 613 45.94 -11.94 -20.30
N CYS A 614 44.81 -12.62 -20.14
CA CYS A 614 43.84 -12.29 -19.11
C CYS A 614 44.37 -12.63 -17.70
N GLY A 615 44.64 -11.60 -16.90
CA GLY A 615 45.18 -11.71 -15.55
C GLY A 615 46.68 -12.04 -15.48
N LEU A 616 47.19 -12.84 -16.42
CA LEU A 616 48.59 -13.22 -16.55
C LEU A 616 49.05 -13.29 -18.01
N CYS A 617 50.36 -13.13 -18.21
CA CYS A 617 50.98 -13.26 -19.53
C CYS A 617 50.67 -14.60 -20.21
N ASN A 618 50.16 -14.54 -21.43
CA ASN A 618 49.81 -15.68 -22.28
C ASN A 618 48.67 -16.57 -21.72
N GLN A 619 47.89 -16.07 -20.76
CA GLN A 619 46.68 -16.72 -20.27
C GLN A 619 45.49 -16.32 -21.16
N ALA A 620 45.15 -17.15 -22.15
CA ALA A 620 44.00 -16.91 -23.00
C ALA A 620 42.68 -17.18 -22.27
N CYS A 621 41.70 -16.29 -22.43
CA CYS A 621 40.33 -16.47 -21.92
C CYS A 621 39.47 -17.11 -23.02
N THR A 622 39.44 -18.45 -23.02
CA THR A 622 38.69 -19.26 -24.00
C THR A 622 37.88 -20.35 -23.28
N PRO A 623 36.73 -19.99 -22.66
CA PRO A 623 35.84 -20.95 -22.01
C PRO A 623 35.30 -21.98 -23.02
N THR A 624 35.05 -23.21 -22.57
CA THR A 624 34.47 -24.26 -23.41
C THR A 624 33.01 -23.95 -23.72
N HIS A 625 32.58 -24.18 -24.96
CA HIS A 625 31.20 -23.88 -25.43
C HIS A 625 30.71 -22.45 -25.13
N GLY A 626 31.63 -21.50 -24.97
CA GLY A 626 31.31 -20.12 -24.62
C GLY A 626 32.25 -19.11 -25.26
N THR A 627 31.80 -17.86 -25.29
CA THR A 627 32.62 -16.69 -25.67
C THR A 627 33.14 -16.04 -24.40
N GLY A 628 34.46 -16.01 -24.23
CA GLY A 628 35.11 -15.36 -23.10
C GLY A 628 35.21 -13.84 -23.27
N ASN A 629 35.35 -13.13 -22.15
CA ASN A 629 35.86 -11.78 -22.05
C ASN A 629 36.85 -11.71 -20.87
N CYS A 630 37.78 -10.74 -20.90
CA CYS A 630 38.61 -10.44 -19.75
C CYS A 630 38.07 -9.19 -19.04
N ASP A 631 37.40 -9.37 -17.91
CA ASP A 631 36.99 -8.26 -17.04
C ASP A 631 37.98 -8.12 -15.89
N SER A 632 38.65 -6.98 -15.81
CA SER A 632 39.52 -6.61 -14.68
C SER A 632 40.62 -7.65 -14.34
N GLY A 633 41.06 -8.43 -15.35
CA GLY A 633 42.05 -9.51 -15.20
C GLY A 633 41.45 -10.89 -14.85
N ALA A 634 40.14 -11.00 -14.68
CA ALA A 634 39.42 -12.27 -14.56
C ALA A 634 38.81 -12.66 -15.92
N CYS A 635 38.93 -13.94 -16.28
CA CYS A 635 38.18 -14.49 -17.41
C CYS A 635 36.72 -14.65 -16.99
N VAL A 636 35.80 -14.18 -17.83
CA VAL A 636 34.34 -14.28 -17.63
C VAL A 636 33.66 -14.82 -18.89
N VAL A 637 32.56 -15.55 -18.73
CA VAL A 637 31.73 -15.99 -19.86
C VAL A 637 30.76 -14.86 -20.24
N VAL A 638 30.74 -14.49 -21.52
CA VAL A 638 29.81 -13.46 -22.05
C VAL A 638 28.54 -14.09 -22.61
N SER A 639 28.68 -15.23 -23.27
CA SER A 639 27.57 -15.92 -23.94
C SER A 639 27.94 -17.36 -24.26
N CYS A 640 27.01 -18.28 -24.10
CA CYS A 640 27.17 -19.68 -24.47
C CYS A 640 26.83 -19.95 -25.94
N GLU A 641 27.37 -21.06 -26.47
CA GLU A 641 26.90 -21.66 -27.72
C GLU A 641 25.45 -22.13 -27.56
N ALA A 642 24.66 -22.05 -28.63
CA ALA A 642 23.23 -22.40 -28.56
C ALA A 642 23.01 -23.85 -28.13
N GLY A 643 22.28 -24.05 -27.03
CA GLY A 643 22.06 -25.36 -26.40
C GLY A 643 23.01 -25.68 -25.24
N PHE A 644 23.90 -24.76 -24.88
CA PHE A 644 24.74 -24.82 -23.68
C PHE A 644 24.45 -23.65 -22.74
N GLU A 645 24.68 -23.86 -21.44
CA GLU A 645 24.55 -22.83 -20.40
C GLU A 645 25.67 -23.02 -19.35
N ASP A 646 26.05 -21.93 -18.68
CA ASP A 646 27.03 -21.90 -17.59
C ASP A 646 26.25 -21.96 -16.27
N CYS A 647 26.20 -23.12 -15.62
CA CYS A 647 25.34 -23.36 -14.46
C CYS A 647 26.03 -23.16 -13.11
N ASN A 648 27.37 -23.21 -13.11
CA ASN A 648 28.18 -23.02 -11.91
C ASN A 648 28.81 -21.61 -11.82
N HIS A 649 28.66 -20.80 -12.87
CA HIS A 649 29.22 -19.46 -13.07
C HIS A 649 30.77 -19.43 -13.02
N GLN A 650 31.42 -20.49 -13.49
CA GLN A 650 32.88 -20.63 -13.53
C GLN A 650 33.39 -20.60 -14.97
N ALA A 651 34.01 -19.49 -15.34
CA ALA A 651 34.65 -19.33 -16.65
C ALA A 651 35.86 -20.27 -16.92
N ALA A 652 36.20 -21.15 -15.98
CA ALA A 652 37.29 -22.11 -16.08
C ALA A 652 36.91 -23.38 -16.86
N ASP A 653 35.69 -23.88 -16.67
CA ASP A 653 35.09 -24.97 -17.45
C ASP A 653 34.15 -24.45 -18.55
N GLY A 654 33.50 -23.30 -18.36
CA GLY A 654 32.75 -22.59 -19.39
C GLY A 654 31.26 -22.91 -19.34
N CYS A 655 30.62 -23.10 -20.49
CA CYS A 655 29.20 -23.47 -20.55
C CYS A 655 29.08 -25.00 -20.50
N GLU A 656 29.02 -25.54 -19.29
CA GLU A 656 29.23 -26.96 -19.00
C GLU A 656 27.97 -27.83 -19.18
N ALA A 657 26.78 -27.23 -19.10
CA ALA A 657 25.51 -27.95 -19.19
C ALA A 657 24.95 -27.99 -20.61
N GLN A 658 24.66 -29.19 -21.12
CA GLN A 658 24.05 -29.37 -22.45
C GLN A 658 22.52 -29.49 -22.34
N LEU A 659 21.83 -28.36 -22.49
CA LEU A 659 20.39 -28.19 -22.24
C LEU A 659 19.46 -29.09 -23.06
N ALA A 660 19.94 -29.67 -24.16
CA ALA A 660 19.14 -30.52 -25.04
C ALA A 660 19.06 -31.98 -24.59
N SER A 661 19.91 -32.41 -23.65
CA SER A 661 20.08 -33.83 -23.32
C SER A 661 20.53 -34.14 -21.88
N ASP A 662 21.01 -33.17 -21.09
CA ASP A 662 21.33 -33.40 -19.68
C ASP A 662 20.04 -33.48 -18.84
N PRO A 663 19.71 -34.62 -18.20
CA PRO A 663 18.51 -34.73 -17.36
C PRO A 663 18.56 -33.85 -16.10
N ASN A 664 19.71 -33.29 -15.73
CA ASN A 664 19.86 -32.43 -14.53
C ASN A 664 19.73 -30.93 -14.85
N ASN A 665 19.81 -30.56 -16.14
CA ASN A 665 19.83 -29.18 -16.63
C ASN A 665 18.99 -29.09 -17.91
N CYS A 666 17.80 -29.68 -17.91
CA CYS A 666 17.04 -29.85 -19.15
C CYS A 666 16.32 -28.56 -19.54
N GLY A 667 16.70 -27.97 -20.68
CA GLY A 667 16.15 -26.71 -21.18
C GLY A 667 16.60 -25.44 -20.44
N GLN A 668 17.04 -25.55 -19.19
CA GLN A 668 17.74 -24.50 -18.43
C GLN A 668 18.55 -25.12 -17.28
N CYS A 669 19.54 -24.39 -16.76
CA CYS A 669 20.29 -24.75 -15.56
C CYS A 669 19.40 -25.12 -14.37
N GLY A 670 19.78 -26.19 -13.66
CA GLY A 670 19.09 -26.67 -12.45
C GLY A 670 17.70 -27.27 -12.68
N ASN A 671 17.18 -27.30 -13.91
CA ASN A 671 15.93 -27.99 -14.22
C ASN A 671 16.18 -29.50 -14.34
N ALA A 672 16.31 -30.14 -13.19
CA ALA A 672 16.45 -31.58 -13.08
C ALA A 672 15.10 -32.26 -13.32
N CYS A 673 15.04 -33.12 -14.34
CA CYS A 673 13.85 -33.89 -14.66
C CYS A 673 13.62 -34.94 -13.56
N THR A 674 12.59 -34.73 -12.75
CA THR A 674 12.16 -35.65 -11.69
C THR A 674 10.72 -36.07 -11.93
N PHE A 675 10.47 -37.38 -11.95
CA PHE A 675 9.17 -37.97 -12.17
C PHE A 675 8.94 -39.04 -11.11
N ASP A 676 7.74 -39.11 -10.53
CA ASP A 676 7.43 -40.17 -9.56
C ASP A 676 7.43 -41.53 -10.26
N HIS A 677 8.16 -42.48 -9.66
CA HIS A 677 8.30 -43.86 -10.16
C HIS A 677 8.78 -43.99 -11.61
N ALA A 678 9.62 -43.07 -12.12
CA ALA A 678 10.16 -43.15 -13.47
C ALA A 678 11.62 -42.67 -13.58
N THR A 679 12.36 -43.28 -14.50
CA THR A 679 13.67 -42.77 -14.93
C THR A 679 13.47 -41.67 -15.96
N ALA A 680 13.98 -40.48 -15.67
CA ALA A 680 13.86 -39.31 -16.53
C ALA A 680 14.95 -39.24 -17.61
N LYS A 681 14.59 -38.67 -18.76
CA LYS A 681 15.50 -38.19 -19.81
C LYS A 681 15.20 -36.73 -20.14
N CYS A 682 16.17 -36.07 -20.75
CA CYS A 682 15.97 -34.81 -21.44
C CYS A 682 16.00 -35.08 -22.95
N GLU A 683 14.98 -34.65 -23.69
CA GLU A 683 14.92 -34.79 -25.15
C GLU A 683 14.46 -33.47 -25.78
N SER A 684 15.34 -32.87 -26.60
CA SER A 684 15.08 -31.58 -27.25
C SER A 684 14.70 -30.46 -26.27
N SER A 685 15.40 -30.40 -25.13
CA SER A 685 15.19 -29.41 -24.06
C SER A 685 13.85 -29.52 -23.33
N VAL A 686 13.19 -30.68 -23.40
CA VAL A 686 11.98 -31.01 -22.63
C VAL A 686 12.24 -32.26 -21.80
N CYS A 687 11.84 -32.23 -20.52
CA CYS A 687 11.86 -33.40 -19.66
C CYS A 687 10.83 -34.43 -20.13
N ALA A 688 11.24 -35.70 -20.24
CA ALA A 688 10.37 -36.78 -20.65
C ALA A 688 10.73 -38.07 -19.89
N ILE A 689 9.77 -38.98 -19.75
CA ILE A 689 10.00 -40.30 -19.16
C ILE A 689 10.79 -41.16 -20.16
N ASP A 690 11.86 -41.82 -19.71
CA ASP A 690 12.58 -42.83 -20.49
C ASP A 690 11.95 -44.22 -20.29
N PHE A 691 11.74 -44.60 -19.03
CA PHE A 691 10.99 -45.79 -18.64
C PHE A 691 10.49 -45.69 -17.19
N CYS A 692 9.34 -46.31 -16.91
CA CYS A 692 8.82 -46.45 -15.55
C CYS A 692 9.66 -47.42 -14.69
N ASP A 693 9.64 -47.19 -13.39
CA ASP A 693 10.12 -48.14 -12.39
C ASP A 693 9.34 -49.46 -12.47
N GLN A 694 9.98 -50.53 -11.99
CA GLN A 694 9.35 -51.84 -11.99
C GLN A 694 8.05 -51.81 -11.17
N PHE A 695 6.95 -52.27 -11.78
CA PHE A 695 5.58 -52.32 -11.24
C PHE A 695 4.77 -51.00 -11.32
N PHE A 696 5.27 -49.98 -12.02
CA PHE A 696 4.55 -48.74 -12.29
C PHE A 696 4.36 -48.53 -13.79
N GLY A 697 3.33 -47.76 -14.15
CA GLY A 697 3.00 -47.38 -15.52
C GLY A 697 2.44 -45.97 -15.58
N ASP A 698 2.84 -45.23 -16.60
CA ASP A 698 2.17 -44.03 -17.11
C ASP A 698 0.92 -44.51 -17.87
N CYS A 699 -0.27 -44.30 -17.29
CA CYS A 699 -1.52 -44.81 -17.84
C CYS A 699 -2.46 -43.74 -18.42
N ASP A 700 -2.21 -42.45 -18.17
CA ASP A 700 -2.92 -41.34 -18.82
C ASP A 700 -2.13 -40.70 -19.97
N SER A 701 -0.86 -41.08 -20.15
CA SER A 701 0.10 -40.50 -21.11
C SER A 701 0.48 -39.04 -20.82
N ASP A 702 0.34 -38.58 -19.57
CA ASP A 702 0.82 -37.28 -19.10
C ASP A 702 2.18 -37.42 -18.36
N PRO A 703 3.32 -37.13 -19.02
CA PRO A 703 4.62 -37.24 -18.38
C PRO A 703 4.79 -36.29 -17.18
N ALA A 704 3.91 -35.32 -16.95
CA ALA A 704 4.02 -34.39 -15.83
C ALA A 704 3.76 -35.03 -14.45
N ASN A 705 3.01 -36.14 -14.37
CA ASN A 705 2.70 -36.82 -13.11
C ASN A 705 3.53 -38.10 -12.87
N GLY A 706 4.26 -38.58 -13.88
CA GLY A 706 5.25 -39.65 -13.78
C GLY A 706 4.75 -41.00 -14.27
N CYS A 707 5.04 -42.07 -13.53
CA CYS A 707 4.39 -43.36 -13.69
C CYS A 707 3.56 -43.65 -12.43
N GLU A 708 2.50 -42.88 -12.30
CA GLU A 708 1.58 -42.77 -11.18
C GLU A 708 0.83 -44.08 -10.87
N THR A 709 0.56 -44.90 -11.89
CA THR A 709 -0.34 -46.05 -11.74
C THR A 709 0.38 -47.32 -11.33
N SER A 710 -0.02 -47.89 -10.19
CA SER A 710 0.50 -49.18 -9.72
C SER A 710 -0.05 -50.36 -10.52
N LEU A 711 0.86 -51.07 -11.18
CA LEU A 711 0.56 -52.28 -11.97
C LEU A 711 0.29 -53.53 -11.12
N ALA A 712 0.16 -53.37 -9.81
CA ALA A 712 -0.25 -54.40 -8.85
C ALA A 712 -1.75 -54.33 -8.51
N SER A 713 -2.46 -53.30 -8.99
CA SER A 713 -3.90 -53.10 -8.76
C SER A 713 -4.74 -54.11 -9.55
N LYS A 714 -6.02 -54.27 -9.15
CA LYS A 714 -6.99 -55.09 -9.90
C LYS A 714 -7.29 -54.48 -11.27
N ASP A 715 -7.16 -53.16 -11.43
CA ASP A 715 -7.54 -52.42 -12.63
C ASP A 715 -6.42 -52.25 -13.68
N HIS A 716 -5.14 -52.30 -13.27
CA HIS A 716 -3.98 -52.12 -14.15
C HIS A 716 -2.99 -53.30 -14.03
N CYS A 717 -3.51 -54.53 -13.95
CA CYS A 717 -2.71 -55.68 -13.51
C CYS A 717 -1.62 -56.12 -14.51
N GLY A 718 -0.39 -55.68 -14.27
CA GLY A 718 0.79 -55.96 -15.09
C GLY A 718 0.96 -55.07 -16.32
N SER A 719 -0.03 -54.22 -16.63
CA SER A 719 -0.02 -53.19 -17.68
C SER A 719 -1.25 -52.28 -17.47
N CYS A 720 -1.19 -51.04 -17.95
CA CYS A 720 -2.34 -50.13 -17.97
C CYS A 720 -3.59 -50.80 -18.56
N ASP A 721 -4.74 -50.50 -17.95
CA ASP A 721 -6.09 -50.95 -18.31
C ASP A 721 -6.30 -52.48 -18.34
N VAL A 722 -5.39 -53.27 -17.75
CA VAL A 722 -5.59 -54.70 -17.56
C VAL A 722 -6.41 -54.96 -16.30
N GLN A 723 -7.73 -54.77 -16.44
CA GLN A 723 -8.69 -55.10 -15.39
C GLN A 723 -8.83 -56.62 -15.22
N CYS A 724 -8.57 -57.12 -14.03
CA CYS A 724 -8.89 -58.49 -13.66
C CYS A 724 -10.40 -58.65 -13.50
N THR A 725 -10.93 -59.78 -13.97
CA THR A 725 -12.37 -60.07 -13.81
C THR A 725 -12.75 -60.15 -12.33
N ARG A 726 -14.04 -60.07 -12.02
CA ARG A 726 -14.53 -60.01 -10.62
C ARG A 726 -13.92 -61.11 -9.73
N ILE A 727 -13.84 -62.33 -10.25
CA ILE A 727 -13.30 -63.54 -9.61
C ILE A 727 -11.77 -63.72 -9.68
N GLU A 728 -11.04 -62.80 -10.32
CA GLU A 728 -9.58 -62.84 -10.46
C GLU A 728 -8.89 -61.78 -9.61
N ASN A 729 -7.76 -62.16 -9.02
CA ASN A 729 -6.89 -61.24 -8.29
C ASN A 729 -5.61 -60.96 -9.09
N CYS A 730 -5.07 -59.76 -8.91
CA CYS A 730 -3.78 -59.40 -9.49
C CYS A 730 -2.64 -60.05 -8.69
N ILE A 731 -1.97 -61.05 -9.26
CA ILE A 731 -0.93 -61.81 -8.57
C ILE A 731 0.44 -61.64 -9.23
N LYS A 732 1.49 -61.60 -8.38
CA LYS A 732 2.87 -61.55 -8.84
C LYS A 732 3.32 -62.91 -9.38
N GLN A 733 3.68 -62.97 -10.65
CA GLN A 733 4.15 -64.17 -11.36
C GLN A 733 5.57 -63.91 -11.89
N GLY A 734 6.57 -64.13 -11.03
CA GLY A 734 7.96 -63.82 -11.33
C GLY A 734 8.24 -62.32 -11.20
N LEU A 735 8.63 -61.68 -12.30
CA LEU A 735 8.94 -60.24 -12.36
C LEU A 735 7.79 -59.36 -12.85
N ASN A 736 6.63 -59.95 -13.20
CA ASN A 736 5.44 -59.25 -13.69
C ASN A 736 4.22 -59.60 -12.82
N TYR A 737 3.17 -58.77 -12.90
CA TYR A 737 1.83 -59.10 -12.41
C TYR A 737 0.96 -59.69 -13.53
N ARG A 738 -0.06 -60.46 -13.15
CA ARG A 738 -1.17 -60.86 -14.04
C ARG A 738 -2.41 -61.27 -13.23
N CYS A 739 -3.56 -61.24 -13.87
CA CYS A 739 -4.79 -61.79 -13.32
C CYS A 739 -4.72 -63.32 -13.16
N SER A 740 -5.30 -63.82 -12.08
CA SER A 740 -5.46 -65.25 -11.82
C SER A 740 -6.62 -65.48 -10.85
N SER A 741 -7.47 -66.47 -11.12
CA SER A 741 -8.50 -66.90 -10.19
C SER A 741 -7.90 -67.80 -9.11
N THR A 742 -8.32 -67.56 -7.86
CA THR A 742 -7.98 -68.40 -6.68
C THR A 742 -9.19 -68.67 -5.78
N CYS A 743 -10.28 -67.93 -5.96
CA CYS A 743 -11.58 -68.16 -5.31
C CYS A 743 -12.48 -69.03 -6.19
N THR A 744 -13.43 -69.72 -5.58
CA THR A 744 -14.46 -70.51 -6.28
C THR A 744 -15.81 -70.00 -5.79
N ASP A 745 -16.65 -69.53 -6.71
CA ASP A 745 -18.08 -69.29 -6.52
C ASP A 745 -18.76 -70.67 -6.38
N ALA A 746 -19.18 -71.03 -5.15
CA ALA A 746 -19.61 -72.40 -4.85
C ALA A 746 -21.11 -72.67 -5.07
N ASP A 747 -21.97 -71.64 -4.98
CA ASP A 747 -23.42 -71.75 -5.21
C ASP A 747 -23.90 -71.22 -6.59
N GLN A 748 -23.03 -70.51 -7.32
CA GLN A 748 -23.18 -70.01 -8.69
C GLN A 748 -24.05 -68.74 -8.83
N ASP A 749 -24.03 -67.87 -7.83
CA ASP A 749 -24.73 -66.58 -7.84
C ASP A 749 -23.95 -65.41 -8.49
N THR A 750 -22.67 -65.63 -8.86
CA THR A 750 -21.67 -64.67 -9.41
C THR A 750 -20.93 -63.75 -8.42
N PHE A 751 -21.06 -64.03 -7.13
CA PHE A 751 -20.25 -63.51 -6.04
C PHE A 751 -19.24 -64.61 -5.63
N ALA A 752 -18.47 -64.39 -4.57
CA ALA A 752 -17.45 -65.35 -4.13
C ALA A 752 -17.09 -65.11 -2.66
N ASP A 753 -16.81 -66.19 -1.94
CA ASP A 753 -16.46 -66.24 -0.51
C ASP A 753 -15.62 -65.05 0.00
N ALA A 754 -16.20 -64.26 0.92
CA ALA A 754 -15.51 -63.19 1.63
C ALA A 754 -14.24 -63.66 2.36
N ALA A 755 -14.16 -64.93 2.78
CA ALA A 755 -12.96 -65.48 3.42
C ALA A 755 -11.74 -65.57 2.48
N CYS A 756 -11.94 -65.51 1.15
CA CYS A 756 -10.86 -65.38 0.16
C CYS A 756 -10.77 -63.98 -0.48
N GLY A 757 -11.57 -63.02 -0.01
CA GLY A 757 -11.57 -61.62 -0.47
C GLY A 757 -12.53 -61.34 -1.63
N GLY A 758 -13.60 -62.13 -1.79
CA GLY A 758 -14.78 -61.71 -2.54
C GLY A 758 -15.77 -60.93 -1.65
N ASP A 759 -16.99 -60.73 -2.17
CA ASP A 759 -18.01 -59.89 -1.53
C ASP A 759 -19.13 -60.72 -0.85
N ASP A 760 -19.07 -62.05 -0.89
CA ASP A 760 -20.14 -62.96 -0.45
C ASP A 760 -20.03 -63.35 1.03
N CYS A 761 -21.10 -63.17 1.79
CA CYS A 761 -21.15 -63.49 3.23
C CYS A 761 -21.57 -64.93 3.56
N ASP A 762 -22.16 -65.69 2.62
CA ASP A 762 -22.49 -67.12 2.76
C ASP A 762 -22.49 -67.80 1.37
N ASP A 763 -21.29 -68.03 0.80
CA ASP A 763 -20.96 -68.63 -0.52
C ASP A 763 -21.57 -70.04 -0.79
N ALA A 764 -22.44 -70.52 0.10
CA ALA A 764 -23.25 -71.73 -0.02
C ALA A 764 -24.76 -71.47 -0.18
N ASP A 765 -25.22 -70.21 -0.13
CA ASP A 765 -26.61 -69.78 -0.20
C ASP A 765 -26.79 -68.56 -1.12
N ALA A 766 -27.05 -68.82 -2.41
CA ALA A 766 -27.21 -67.84 -3.50
C ALA A 766 -28.27 -66.74 -3.29
N ASN A 767 -28.93 -66.70 -2.14
CA ASN A 767 -29.79 -65.61 -1.69
C ASN A 767 -29.00 -64.55 -0.92
N ALA A 768 -28.00 -64.95 -0.12
CA ALA A 768 -27.16 -64.15 0.77
C ALA A 768 -25.98 -63.49 0.03
N LYS A 769 -26.20 -62.33 -0.61
CA LYS A 769 -25.20 -61.66 -1.47
C LYS A 769 -25.38 -60.14 -1.52
N PRO A 770 -24.32 -59.35 -1.79
CA PRO A 770 -24.40 -57.90 -1.89
C PRO A 770 -25.56 -57.36 -2.72
N GLY A 771 -26.47 -56.64 -2.05
CA GLY A 771 -27.65 -56.04 -2.67
C GLY A 771 -28.80 -57.00 -2.97
N ALA A 772 -28.88 -58.14 -2.28
CA ALA A 772 -30.14 -58.88 -2.13
C ALA A 772 -31.22 -58.03 -1.41
N ALA A 773 -32.40 -58.61 -1.21
CA ALA A 773 -33.45 -58.01 -0.40
C ALA A 773 -33.64 -58.86 0.85
N GLU A 774 -33.59 -58.23 2.03
CA GLU A 774 -33.76 -58.91 3.31
C GLU A 774 -35.07 -59.67 3.38
N THR A 775 -34.98 -60.90 3.88
CA THR A 775 -36.12 -61.69 4.31
C THR A 775 -35.95 -62.04 5.77
N CYS A 776 -36.87 -61.58 6.64
CA CYS A 776 -36.71 -61.78 8.08
C CYS A 776 -36.50 -63.26 8.47
N ASN A 777 -35.24 -63.62 8.71
CA ASN A 777 -34.77 -64.98 8.86
C ASN A 777 -33.57 -65.10 9.84
N GLY A 778 -33.02 -63.98 10.32
CA GLY A 778 -31.88 -63.92 11.23
C GLY A 778 -30.51 -63.99 10.53
N LYS A 779 -30.46 -63.70 9.22
CA LYS A 779 -29.24 -63.54 8.42
C LYS A 779 -29.13 -62.09 7.92
N ASP A 780 -27.92 -61.74 7.48
CA ASP A 780 -27.64 -60.61 6.61
C ASP A 780 -27.79 -61.12 5.16
N ASP A 781 -28.98 -61.03 4.56
CA ASP A 781 -29.19 -61.57 3.20
C ASP A 781 -28.48 -60.70 2.15
N ASN A 782 -28.22 -59.41 2.41
CA ASN A 782 -27.60 -58.50 1.46
C ASN A 782 -26.13 -58.15 1.73
N CYS A 783 -25.50 -58.84 2.68
CA CYS A 783 -24.09 -58.75 3.07
C CYS A 783 -23.61 -57.32 3.41
N ASN A 784 -24.45 -56.49 4.06
CA ASN A 784 -24.10 -55.12 4.43
C ASN A 784 -23.67 -54.94 5.91
N GLY A 785 -23.83 -55.98 6.73
CA GLY A 785 -23.51 -55.99 8.16
C GLY A 785 -24.70 -55.71 9.10
N ALA A 786 -25.88 -55.42 8.58
CA ALA A 786 -27.15 -55.47 9.30
C ALA A 786 -27.82 -56.85 9.14
N ILE A 787 -28.80 -57.15 9.98
CA ILE A 787 -29.57 -58.40 9.94
C ILE A 787 -31.04 -58.00 9.93
N ASP A 788 -31.80 -58.50 8.95
CA ASP A 788 -33.23 -58.26 8.81
C ASP A 788 -33.63 -56.76 8.86
N GLU A 789 -32.87 -55.84 8.25
CA GLU A 789 -33.23 -54.42 8.32
C GLU A 789 -34.55 -54.06 7.59
N GLY A 790 -35.30 -53.13 8.16
CA GLY A 790 -36.64 -52.76 7.69
C GLY A 790 -37.78 -53.63 8.23
N PHE A 791 -37.48 -54.56 9.16
CA PHE A 791 -38.45 -55.34 9.92
C PHE A 791 -38.60 -54.91 11.40
N ASP A 792 -37.93 -53.82 11.77
CA ASP A 792 -38.02 -53.04 13.02
C ASP A 792 -38.40 -51.61 12.59
N GLN A 793 -39.62 -51.16 12.92
CA GLN A 793 -40.17 -49.88 12.43
C GLN A 793 -40.07 -48.71 13.42
N ASP A 794 -39.81 -48.95 14.71
CA ASP A 794 -39.57 -47.89 15.71
C ASP A 794 -38.12 -47.78 16.20
N ALA A 795 -37.27 -48.72 15.80
CA ALA A 795 -35.82 -48.79 16.00
C ALA A 795 -35.38 -49.06 17.45
N ASP A 796 -36.13 -49.87 18.20
CA ASP A 796 -35.75 -50.30 19.55
C ASP A 796 -34.80 -51.53 19.60
N GLY A 797 -34.64 -52.24 18.47
CA GLY A 797 -33.79 -53.41 18.32
C GLY A 797 -34.51 -54.76 18.41
N PHE A 798 -35.84 -54.78 18.59
CA PHE A 798 -36.69 -55.94 18.36
C PHE A 798 -37.41 -55.81 17.01
N THR A 799 -37.78 -56.94 16.42
CA THR A 799 -38.46 -56.99 15.12
C THR A 799 -39.80 -57.73 15.27
N THR A 800 -40.76 -57.44 14.40
CA THR A 800 -42.01 -58.22 14.20
C THR A 800 -41.84 -59.74 14.12
N CYS A 801 -40.62 -60.22 13.88
CA CYS A 801 -40.26 -61.61 13.59
C CYS A 801 -39.12 -62.15 14.47
N ALA A 802 -38.65 -61.37 15.45
CA ALA A 802 -37.75 -61.81 16.51
C ALA A 802 -38.38 -62.94 17.35
N THR A 803 -37.61 -63.58 18.24
CA THR A 803 -38.15 -64.58 19.17
C THR A 803 -37.66 -64.35 20.61
N PRO A 804 -38.50 -63.79 21.52
CA PRO A 804 -39.89 -63.38 21.30
C PRO A 804 -40.00 -62.25 20.27
N ALA A 805 -41.14 -62.20 19.58
CA ALA A 805 -41.42 -61.16 18.58
C ALA A 805 -41.94 -59.92 19.29
N ASP A 806 -41.68 -58.75 18.70
CA ASP A 806 -42.35 -57.54 19.14
C ASP A 806 -43.87 -57.65 18.92
N CYS A 807 -44.63 -57.29 19.96
CA CYS A 807 -46.08 -57.24 19.95
C CYS A 807 -46.64 -55.89 19.45
N ASN A 808 -45.82 -54.83 19.34
CA ASN A 808 -46.19 -53.53 18.77
C ASN A 808 -44.99 -52.74 18.20
N ASP A 809 -44.46 -53.21 17.05
CA ASP A 809 -43.38 -52.69 16.17
C ASP A 809 -43.53 -51.23 15.66
N ALA A 810 -44.28 -50.40 16.36
CA ALA A 810 -44.48 -48.97 16.09
C ALA A 810 -44.49 -48.13 17.39
N ASP A 811 -44.09 -48.71 18.52
CA ASP A 811 -43.96 -48.07 19.83
C ASP A 811 -42.74 -48.64 20.58
N PRO A 812 -41.60 -47.93 20.62
CA PRO A 812 -40.32 -48.41 21.16
C PRO A 812 -40.31 -48.48 22.71
N THR A 813 -41.50 -48.49 23.32
CA THR A 813 -41.74 -48.72 24.75
C THR A 813 -42.46 -50.04 25.02
N VAL A 814 -42.89 -50.74 23.97
CA VAL A 814 -43.58 -52.03 24.02
C VAL A 814 -42.73 -53.05 23.29
N TYR A 815 -42.02 -53.90 24.03
CA TYR A 815 -41.11 -54.90 23.47
C TYR A 815 -40.86 -56.06 24.44
N PRO A 816 -40.38 -57.22 23.95
CA PRO A 816 -40.09 -58.39 24.78
C PRO A 816 -39.21 -58.11 26.01
N GLY A 817 -39.83 -58.02 27.19
CA GLY A 817 -39.15 -57.73 28.45
C GLY A 817 -39.01 -56.24 28.82
N ALA A 818 -39.81 -55.35 28.23
CA ALA A 818 -39.93 -53.96 28.68
C ALA A 818 -40.47 -53.86 30.14
N PRO A 819 -40.37 -52.70 30.80
CA PRO A 819 -40.97 -52.51 32.12
C PRO A 819 -42.50 -52.33 32.07
N GLU A 820 -43.25 -53.27 32.63
CA GLU A 820 -44.71 -53.21 32.77
C GLU A 820 -45.21 -52.00 33.58
N VAL A 821 -46.18 -51.26 33.02
CA VAL A 821 -46.93 -50.18 33.68
C VAL A 821 -48.30 -50.72 34.10
N CYS A 822 -48.37 -51.22 35.32
CA CYS A 822 -49.53 -51.98 35.78
C CYS A 822 -50.87 -51.20 35.66
N GLY A 823 -51.90 -51.87 35.15
CA GLY A 823 -53.28 -51.41 35.07
C GLY A 823 -53.60 -50.35 34.01
N ASP A 824 -52.69 -50.07 33.06
CA ASP A 824 -52.92 -49.07 32.00
C ASP A 824 -53.61 -49.65 30.74
N GLY A 825 -53.69 -50.98 30.64
CA GLY A 825 -54.32 -51.71 29.54
C GLY A 825 -53.40 -52.06 28.37
N VAL A 826 -52.09 -51.80 28.47
CA VAL A 826 -51.06 -52.18 27.50
C VAL A 826 -50.18 -53.30 28.07
N ASP A 827 -49.72 -54.22 27.22
CA ASP A 827 -48.82 -55.35 27.53
C ASP A 827 -47.44 -54.91 27.06
N GLN A 828 -46.71 -54.12 27.87
CA GLN A 828 -45.45 -53.52 27.44
C GLN A 828 -44.36 -54.59 27.29
N ASP A 829 -44.34 -55.62 28.16
CA ASP A 829 -43.30 -56.65 28.13
C ASP A 829 -43.57 -57.82 27.16
N CYS A 830 -44.71 -57.77 26.46
CA CYS A 830 -45.26 -58.80 25.58
C CYS A 830 -45.39 -60.21 26.24
N ALA A 831 -45.42 -60.31 27.57
CA ALA A 831 -45.39 -61.58 28.30
C ALA A 831 -46.78 -62.13 28.70
N GLY A 832 -47.88 -61.50 28.26
CA GLY A 832 -49.21 -62.12 28.27
C GLY A 832 -50.35 -61.26 28.82
N GLY A 833 -50.17 -59.94 28.84
CA GLY A 833 -51.20 -58.95 29.14
C GLY A 833 -50.92 -58.17 30.43
N ASP A 834 -51.18 -56.86 30.36
CA ASP A 834 -51.17 -55.86 31.43
C ASP A 834 -51.22 -56.42 32.86
N LEU A 835 -50.13 -56.21 33.60
CA LEU A 835 -49.97 -56.59 34.99
C LEU A 835 -50.98 -55.86 35.90
N ALA A 836 -51.72 -56.60 36.74
CA ALA A 836 -52.66 -55.98 37.68
C ALA A 836 -51.96 -55.40 38.93
N CYS A 837 -52.07 -54.08 39.17
CA CYS A 837 -51.49 -53.43 40.35
C CYS A 837 -52.03 -53.95 41.69
N SER A 838 -51.18 -53.94 42.72
CA SER A 838 -51.56 -54.12 44.13
C SER A 838 -50.73 -53.22 45.03
N CYS A 839 -51.24 -52.03 45.37
CA CYS A 839 -50.61 -51.07 46.28
C CYS A 839 -51.02 -51.30 47.75
N PRO A 840 -50.09 -51.64 48.65
CA PRO A 840 -50.30 -51.52 50.09
C PRO A 840 -50.15 -50.06 50.53
N ASP A 841 -50.89 -49.70 51.58
CA ASP A 841 -50.64 -48.55 52.45
C ASP A 841 -49.77 -49.09 53.61
N ALA A 842 -48.45 -48.82 53.60
CA ALA A 842 -47.54 -49.48 54.54
C ALA A 842 -47.55 -48.83 55.94
N ASP A 843 -47.62 -47.49 56.02
CA ASP A 843 -47.55 -46.74 57.28
C ASP A 843 -48.90 -46.46 57.98
N LYS A 844 -50.00 -46.48 57.23
CA LYS A 844 -51.40 -46.34 57.65
C LYS A 844 -51.87 -44.92 57.98
N ASP A 845 -51.40 -43.91 57.24
CA ASP A 845 -52.09 -42.62 57.20
C ASP A 845 -53.35 -42.60 56.31
N GLY A 846 -53.45 -43.55 55.37
CA GLY A 846 -54.63 -43.78 54.53
C GLY A 846 -54.56 -43.19 53.12
N GLU A 847 -53.40 -42.77 52.65
CA GLU A 847 -53.05 -42.82 51.22
C GLU A 847 -52.26 -44.12 50.91
N ALA A 848 -51.73 -44.24 49.69
CA ALA A 848 -50.88 -45.35 49.26
C ALA A 848 -49.73 -44.82 48.39
N ASP A 849 -48.66 -45.61 48.29
CA ASP A 849 -47.43 -45.29 47.56
C ASP A 849 -47.64 -44.71 46.14
N LYS A 850 -47.13 -43.51 45.92
CA LYS A 850 -47.06 -42.78 44.64
C LYS A 850 -46.26 -43.55 43.59
N ALA A 851 -45.31 -44.40 43.98
CA ALA A 851 -44.56 -45.26 43.07
C ALA A 851 -45.42 -46.34 42.38
N CYS A 852 -46.62 -46.64 42.88
CA CYS A 852 -47.59 -47.50 42.20
C CYS A 852 -48.93 -46.81 41.90
N GLY A 853 -48.94 -45.46 41.88
CA GLY A 853 -50.09 -44.67 41.45
C GLY A 853 -50.99 -44.14 42.57
N GLY A 854 -50.58 -44.24 43.84
CA GLY A 854 -51.24 -43.56 44.95
C GLY A 854 -50.81 -42.09 45.11
N ALA A 855 -51.15 -41.48 46.25
CA ALA A 855 -50.91 -40.05 46.53
C ALA A 855 -49.89 -39.80 47.67
N ASP A 856 -49.22 -40.85 48.15
CA ASP A 856 -48.21 -40.78 49.20
C ASP A 856 -46.79 -40.76 48.62
N CYS A 857 -46.00 -39.72 48.91
CA CYS A 857 -44.63 -39.59 48.41
C CYS A 857 -43.55 -40.20 49.31
N ASP A 858 -43.90 -40.71 50.51
CA ASP A 858 -43.03 -41.54 51.38
C ASP A 858 -43.91 -42.48 52.23
N ASP A 859 -44.45 -43.55 51.61
CA ASP A 859 -45.36 -44.59 52.18
C ASP A 859 -44.79 -45.33 53.43
N ALA A 860 -43.58 -44.97 53.86
CA ALA A 860 -42.95 -45.41 55.11
C ALA A 860 -43.08 -44.40 56.27
N ASN A 861 -43.65 -43.21 56.06
CA ASN A 861 -43.66 -42.09 57.00
C ASN A 861 -45.00 -41.31 57.01
N PRO A 862 -45.88 -41.52 58.03
CA PRO A 862 -47.31 -41.12 58.05
C PRO A 862 -47.53 -39.62 58.36
N ARG A 863 -46.63 -38.80 57.85
CA ARG A 863 -46.49 -37.34 57.98
C ARG A 863 -46.09 -36.68 56.67
N ILE A 864 -45.67 -37.47 55.68
CA ILE A 864 -45.34 -37.03 54.33
C ILE A 864 -46.39 -37.68 53.42
N ASN A 865 -47.47 -36.97 53.10
CA ASN A 865 -48.57 -37.48 52.29
C ASN A 865 -49.41 -36.31 51.74
N SER A 866 -50.23 -36.55 50.71
CA SER A 866 -51.11 -35.54 50.07
C SER A 866 -52.03 -34.70 50.97
N LYS A 867 -52.14 -35.01 52.28
CA LYS A 867 -52.99 -34.29 53.26
C LYS A 867 -52.21 -33.73 54.45
N ALA A 868 -50.88 -33.84 54.46
CA ALA A 868 -50.07 -33.25 55.51
C ALA A 868 -50.08 -31.70 55.45
N MET A 869 -49.45 -31.07 56.42
CA MET A 869 -49.21 -29.63 56.42
C MET A 869 -47.71 -29.40 56.43
N GLU A 870 -47.24 -28.54 55.52
CA GLU A 870 -45.85 -28.06 55.47
C GLU A 870 -45.38 -27.54 56.82
N ILE A 871 -44.20 -28.02 57.22
CA ILE A 871 -43.41 -27.52 58.35
C ILE A 871 -41.99 -27.25 57.85
N CYS A 872 -41.39 -26.14 58.27
CA CYS A 872 -40.04 -25.73 57.88
C CYS A 872 -38.96 -26.76 58.31
N ASP A 873 -38.75 -27.80 57.50
CA ASP A 873 -37.75 -28.85 57.67
C ASP A 873 -37.05 -29.29 56.37
N GLY A 874 -37.42 -28.70 55.22
CA GLY A 874 -36.79 -28.94 53.92
C GLY A 874 -37.33 -30.16 53.18
N ILE A 875 -38.51 -30.64 53.55
CA ILE A 875 -39.22 -31.77 52.94
C ILE A 875 -40.59 -31.28 52.48
N ASP A 876 -40.96 -31.60 51.23
CA ASP A 876 -42.35 -31.52 50.76
C ASP A 876 -43.18 -32.52 51.57
N ASN A 877 -43.86 -32.03 52.62
CA ASN A 877 -44.64 -32.90 53.50
C ASN A 877 -45.99 -33.24 52.87
N ASN A 878 -46.59 -32.31 52.13
CA ASN A 878 -47.93 -32.43 51.58
C ASN A 878 -47.96 -33.06 50.17
N CYS A 879 -46.82 -33.50 49.63
CA CYS A 879 -46.62 -34.11 48.33
C CYS A 879 -47.11 -33.29 47.12
N ASP A 880 -47.28 -31.96 47.26
CA ASP A 880 -47.79 -31.07 46.20
C ASP A 880 -46.70 -30.58 45.23
N GLY A 881 -45.42 -30.78 45.58
CA GLY A 881 -44.24 -30.43 44.80
C GLY A 881 -43.52 -29.15 45.24
N GLU A 882 -44.07 -28.38 46.20
CA GLU A 882 -43.46 -27.17 46.74
C GLU A 882 -42.93 -27.41 48.17
N ILE A 883 -41.61 -27.31 48.38
CA ILE A 883 -40.96 -27.59 49.68
C ILE A 883 -41.15 -26.42 50.65
N ASP A 884 -41.65 -26.68 51.86
CA ASP A 884 -41.85 -25.69 52.94
C ASP A 884 -42.85 -24.55 52.59
N VAL A 885 -43.77 -24.75 51.63
CA VAL A 885 -44.70 -23.70 51.14
C VAL A 885 -46.18 -23.98 51.48
N ALA A 886 -46.76 -23.21 52.40
CA ALA A 886 -48.17 -23.31 52.73
C ALA A 886 -49.05 -22.37 51.89
N THR A 887 -50.05 -22.91 51.17
CA THR A 887 -51.05 -22.08 50.48
C THR A 887 -52.19 -21.66 51.42
N VAL A 888 -52.22 -20.38 51.81
CA VAL A 888 -53.29 -19.81 52.66
C VAL A 888 -54.11 -18.79 51.86
N ASN A 889 -55.42 -19.05 51.71
CA ASN A 889 -56.36 -18.21 50.94
C ASN A 889 -55.90 -17.92 49.48
N GLY A 890 -55.22 -18.88 48.84
CA GLY A 890 -54.73 -18.74 47.46
C GLY A 890 -53.46 -17.89 47.32
N LYS A 891 -52.72 -17.66 48.42
CA LYS A 891 -51.33 -17.20 48.38
C LYS A 891 -50.41 -18.26 48.96
N SER A 892 -49.36 -18.61 48.22
CA SER A 892 -48.20 -19.33 48.72
C SER A 892 -47.49 -18.49 49.78
N ILE A 893 -47.18 -19.11 50.91
CA ILE A 893 -46.44 -18.53 52.03
C ILE A 893 -45.30 -19.50 52.38
N ASP A 894 -44.07 -19.02 52.28
CA ASP A 894 -42.89 -19.70 52.81
C ASP A 894 -43.05 -19.87 54.34
N VAL A 895 -43.06 -21.11 54.82
CA VAL A 895 -43.28 -21.47 56.24
C VAL A 895 -42.00 -21.24 57.07
N CYS A 896 -40.84 -21.06 56.42
CA CYS A 896 -39.57 -20.72 57.06
C CYS A 896 -39.38 -19.21 57.31
N ASP A 897 -40.11 -18.32 56.63
CA ASP A 897 -39.93 -16.87 56.77
C ASP A 897 -40.46 -16.32 58.12
N LYS A 898 -39.66 -15.46 58.75
CA LYS A 898 -39.95 -14.80 60.03
C LYS A 898 -40.27 -13.31 59.90
N GLU A 899 -40.22 -12.72 58.70
CA GLU A 899 -40.39 -11.28 58.48
C GLU A 899 -41.76 -10.86 57.89
N VAL A 900 -42.82 -11.64 58.14
CA VAL A 900 -44.19 -11.24 57.77
C VAL A 900 -44.74 -10.13 58.69
N GLU A 901 -44.31 -8.89 58.46
CA GLU A 901 -44.91 -7.67 59.04
C GLU A 901 -46.35 -7.46 58.53
N GLY A 902 -47.33 -8.18 59.10
CA GLY A 902 -48.72 -8.08 58.66
C GLY A 902 -49.81 -8.47 59.67
N CYS A 903 -49.51 -9.24 60.71
CA CYS A 903 -50.52 -9.70 61.68
C CYS A 903 -50.43 -8.95 63.03
N GLY A 904 -50.89 -7.69 63.05
CA GLY A 904 -51.07 -6.93 64.29
C GLY A 904 -52.19 -7.52 65.17
N GLY A 905 -51.87 -8.49 66.04
CA GLY A 905 -52.89 -9.28 66.74
C GLY A 905 -52.56 -9.85 68.13
N CYS A 906 -51.32 -9.76 68.62
CA CYS A 906 -51.01 -10.02 70.05
C CYS A 906 -49.87 -9.12 70.54
N ALA A 907 -50.22 -8.14 71.37
CA ALA A 907 -49.27 -7.21 71.96
C ALA A 907 -48.82 -7.67 73.36
N SER A 908 -47.49 -7.62 73.57
CA SER A 908 -46.82 -7.47 74.88
C SER A 908 -46.86 -8.68 75.84
N THR A 909 -45.91 -8.89 76.77
CA THR A 909 -44.93 -7.95 77.36
C THR A 909 -43.58 -8.61 77.72
N SER A 910 -42.52 -7.81 77.60
CA SER A 910 -41.29 -7.73 78.44
C SER A 910 -40.74 -8.94 79.22
N GLY A 911 -39.43 -9.13 79.06
CA GLY A 911 -38.51 -8.97 80.20
C GLY A 911 -38.06 -10.24 80.94
N ASN A 912 -36.83 -10.14 81.47
CA ASN A 912 -36.12 -11.05 82.37
C ASN A 912 -37.01 -11.98 83.24
N GLY A 913 -36.64 -13.26 83.34
CA GLY A 913 -37.26 -14.23 84.26
C GLY A 913 -37.08 -13.88 85.75
N PRO A 914 -37.51 -14.73 86.71
CA PRO A 914 -37.33 -16.19 86.65
C PRO A 914 -38.40 -17.06 87.37
N PHE A 915 -38.09 -18.35 87.56
CA PHE A 915 -38.57 -19.28 88.60
C PHE A 915 -40.08 -19.47 88.91
N ALA A 916 -40.54 -20.69 88.57
CA ALA A 916 -41.31 -21.61 89.42
C ALA A 916 -42.80 -21.38 89.76
N GLY A 917 -43.58 -22.47 89.63
CA GLY A 917 -44.55 -22.87 90.68
C GLY A 917 -45.96 -23.31 90.25
N LEU A 918 -46.26 -24.61 90.46
CA LEU A 918 -47.56 -25.26 90.78
C LEU A 918 -48.83 -24.83 90.00
N LEU A 919 -49.56 -25.70 89.27
CA LEU A 919 -50.17 -27.01 89.60
C LEU A 919 -51.36 -26.97 90.60
N LEU A 920 -52.49 -27.60 90.22
CA LEU A 920 -53.72 -27.91 91.01
C LEU A 920 -54.73 -26.73 91.18
N LEU A 921 -56.07 -26.92 91.31
CA LEU A 921 -56.92 -28.13 91.43
C LEU A 921 -58.42 -27.83 91.12
N ALA A 922 -59.10 -28.65 90.32
CA ALA A 922 -60.56 -28.96 90.38
C ALA A 922 -60.89 -30.08 89.36
N LEU A 923 -61.09 -31.34 89.75
CA LEU A 923 -62.40 -31.97 90.07
C LEU A 923 -63.55 -31.59 89.11
N GLY A 924 -64.25 -32.52 88.45
CA GLY A 924 -64.13 -34.00 88.38
C GLY A 924 -65.47 -34.69 88.05
N LEU A 925 -65.44 -36.01 87.75
CA LEU A 925 -66.61 -36.89 87.51
C LEU A 925 -67.41 -36.54 86.21
N LEU A 926 -68.09 -37.42 85.46
CA LEU A 926 -68.28 -38.90 85.36
C LEU A 926 -68.94 -39.13 83.96
N LEU A 927 -69.05 -40.31 83.32
CA LEU A 927 -68.74 -41.71 83.63
C LEU A 927 -68.13 -42.41 82.39
N ARG A 928 -67.43 -43.55 82.59
CA ARG A 928 -67.66 -44.76 81.78
C ARG A 928 -67.81 -45.95 82.74
N ARG A 929 -68.94 -46.67 82.65
CA ARG A 929 -69.13 -47.94 83.37
C ARG A 929 -68.20 -49.00 82.77
N ARG A 930 -67.80 -49.98 83.59
CA ARG A 930 -67.05 -51.17 83.14
C ARG A 930 -67.79 -51.90 82.02
N GLY A 931 -67.01 -52.29 81.02
CA GLY A 931 -67.30 -53.21 79.92
C GLY A 931 -65.95 -53.51 79.29
#